data_AF-A0A7R8WR93-F1
#
_entry.id   AF-A0A7R8WR93-F1
#
_cell.length_a   1.000
_cell.length_b   1.000
_cell.length_c   1.000
_cell.angle_alpha   90.00
_cell.angle_beta   90.00
_cell.angle_gamma   90.00
#
_symmetry.space_group_name_H-M   'P 1'
#
loop_
_entity.id
_entity.type
_entity.pdbx_description
1 polymer ?
#
loop_
_entity_poly.entity_id
_entity_poly.type
_entity_poly.pdbx_seq_one_letter_code
_entity_poly.pdbx_strand_id
1 'polypeptide(L)'
;MDLFCALRNKDYNAARRLIQDGAVDVDWKNQLGDTLLHIAADKGQSSIVKLLLQKGFDVNRGNDAGDTPLFFAVGSGSLECVQVLLEHSANIRCQNIAGKSVLHLPSIPRMIRFLLEKDPSLLKLKDGDDNTPLHAAVLNSERKLVDVFLEEAEKQEYQLVNAVNVKGDSALHLAVRSDQKEIVHALRRSFAKLDLENKDGKTPLDTTTNEDIKGLLNPMPRQYEIRRSLICGPFSQVSEVEGKNSGKLFAAKSVLRFDFFMREVTALKTLKHPNVVSIVDWWCLTKDSTIVLELCNEDLRSWLMRIEYRSHNHDRRIFRDVAAAVEFIHGRDLVHLNIKPTNILVNSVPELSAKISDFSTAVAISRGSEHPLLRNLGQDDPRSYDISSLAMVWFELLFYIEDHWTKMDYFFELSQGRVPSLFQRCRFSDEEDMILRMAGSPENRPTASEVVYLAEKMIHVIEWVAFGPRRETPSTYDGPSGRRYVDIGLLGNGGYAEVFKVEVVENSEKHRYALKRLMRSEQNNQVIQREIDAMTNLQHENVVKLVENWMLDGRLIIVMELCGGTLFSWLDDSRDRPAKLTTRVFEGICAGLVHIHSKGYIHRDLHPRNILLNWPNSFDGFPTVKIADLGLSVKVDGLLRTAGIGCKMYSAPEVRPETYPEETRRIPYDNKADIFSIGLIWMELLVDIRDCGHRKLCFEVIKEPEFIESGGTIVPKDPGNVFRKLKGAVAQSPTEMAMIAKMLNPDPAKRPTAAEVHELAKQIKDEMTDRE
;
A
#
# COMPACT_ATOMS: atom_id res chain seq x y z
N MET A 1 29.50 10.09 -70.49
CA MET A 1 28.94 8.71 -70.37
C MET A 1 29.78 7.84 -69.43
N ASP A 2 31.10 7.93 -69.50
CA ASP A 2 32.01 7.04 -68.74
C ASP A 2 31.94 7.24 -67.23
N LEU A 3 31.87 8.48 -66.73
CA LEU A 3 31.76 8.75 -65.29
C LEU A 3 30.42 8.26 -64.73
N PHE A 4 29.31 8.46 -65.44
CA PHE A 4 28.01 7.91 -65.06
C PHE A 4 28.05 6.37 -64.95
N CYS A 5 28.68 5.68 -65.91
CA CYS A 5 28.85 4.23 -65.86
C CYS A 5 29.72 3.79 -64.68
N ALA A 6 30.83 4.49 -64.42
CA ALA A 6 31.70 4.22 -63.28
C ALA A 6 30.96 4.39 -61.94
N LEU A 7 30.18 5.46 -61.77
CA LEU A 7 29.35 5.67 -60.59
C LEU A 7 28.31 4.56 -60.43
N ARG A 8 27.58 4.22 -61.50
CA ARG A 8 26.55 3.17 -61.45
C ARG A 8 27.12 1.81 -61.05
N ASN A 9 28.33 1.50 -61.51
CA ASN A 9 29.03 0.25 -61.22
C ASN A 9 29.82 0.28 -59.91
N LYS A 10 29.77 1.37 -59.14
CA LYS A 10 30.57 1.60 -57.91
C LYS A 10 32.09 1.43 -58.13
N ASP A 11 32.58 1.71 -59.34
CA ASP A 11 34.02 1.69 -59.63
C ASP A 11 34.67 2.99 -59.13
N TYR A 12 35.06 2.98 -57.85
CA TYR A 12 35.69 4.11 -57.19
C TYR A 12 36.96 4.59 -57.92
N ASN A 13 37.81 3.68 -58.41
CA ASN A 13 39.08 4.06 -59.01
C ASN A 13 38.89 4.70 -60.40
N ALA A 14 37.95 4.18 -61.20
CA ALA A 14 37.57 4.83 -62.45
C ALA A 14 36.89 6.17 -62.19
N ALA A 15 35.90 6.23 -61.29
CA ALA A 15 35.18 7.46 -60.97
C ALA A 15 36.12 8.54 -60.42
N ARG A 16 37.00 8.21 -59.47
CA ARG A 16 38.00 9.13 -58.91
C ARG A 16 38.93 9.69 -59.98
N ARG A 17 39.52 8.83 -60.83
CA ARG A 17 40.40 9.28 -61.92
C ARG A 17 39.67 10.21 -62.89
N LEU A 18 38.46 9.84 -63.32
CA LEU A 18 37.65 10.65 -64.23
C LEU A 18 37.27 12.02 -63.63
N ILE A 19 37.10 12.11 -62.31
CA ILE A 19 36.82 13.38 -61.62
C ILE A 19 38.10 14.23 -61.41
N GLN A 20 39.23 13.60 -61.11
CA GLN A 20 40.48 14.29 -60.83
C GLN A 20 41.18 14.77 -62.11
N ASP A 21 41.25 13.92 -63.14
CA ASP A 21 42.01 14.13 -64.37
C ASP A 21 41.16 14.74 -65.50
N GLY A 22 39.82 14.70 -65.38
CA GLY A 22 38.88 15.15 -66.41
C GLY A 22 38.15 16.46 -66.07
N ALA A 23 37.70 17.17 -67.11
CA ALA A 23 36.69 18.22 -66.98
C ALA A 23 35.32 17.56 -66.72
N VAL A 24 34.81 17.69 -65.49
CA VAL A 24 33.47 17.19 -65.13
C VAL A 24 32.45 18.28 -65.41
N ASP A 25 31.49 17.99 -66.28
CA ASP A 25 30.34 18.86 -66.51
C ASP A 25 29.41 18.82 -65.29
N VAL A 26 29.38 19.93 -64.54
CA VAL A 26 28.57 20.09 -63.32
C VAL A 26 27.07 20.19 -63.61
N ASP A 27 26.70 20.55 -64.84
CA ASP A 27 25.32 20.67 -65.29
C ASP A 27 24.81 19.38 -65.97
N TRP A 28 25.66 18.35 -66.08
CA TRP A 28 25.26 17.06 -66.62
C TRP A 28 24.12 16.45 -65.81
N LYS A 29 23.10 15.96 -66.51
CA LYS A 29 21.96 15.24 -65.93
C LYS A 29 21.50 14.10 -66.83
N ASN A 30 20.94 13.05 -66.23
CA ASN A 30 20.29 11.97 -66.97
C ASN A 30 18.85 12.35 -67.40
N GLN A 31 18.09 11.39 -67.92
CA GLN A 31 16.70 11.59 -68.37
C GLN A 31 15.68 11.86 -67.24
N LEU A 32 16.07 11.65 -65.98
CA LEU A 32 15.27 11.92 -64.78
C LEU A 32 15.69 13.24 -64.10
N GLY A 33 16.62 13.97 -64.71
CA GLY A 33 17.22 15.16 -64.12
C GLY A 33 18.29 14.88 -63.07
N ASP A 34 18.65 13.61 -62.83
CA ASP A 34 19.66 13.26 -61.82
C ASP A 34 21.05 13.68 -62.29
N THR A 35 21.70 14.55 -61.51
CA THR A 35 23.11 14.88 -61.68
C THR A 35 24.01 13.74 -61.22
N LEU A 36 25.31 13.80 -61.55
CA LEU A 36 26.29 12.83 -61.06
C LEU A 36 26.35 12.76 -59.52
N LEU A 37 26.03 13.86 -58.83
CA LEU A 37 25.97 13.91 -57.37
C LEU A 37 24.80 13.06 -56.80
N HIS A 38 23.63 13.08 -57.45
CA HIS A 38 22.50 12.21 -57.08
C HIS A 38 22.88 10.73 -57.21
N ILE A 39 23.50 10.37 -58.35
CA ILE A 39 23.90 8.98 -58.60
C ILE A 39 24.97 8.52 -57.60
N ALA A 40 25.95 9.36 -57.27
CA ALA A 40 26.97 9.04 -56.27
C ALA A 40 26.35 8.86 -54.87
N ALA A 41 25.38 9.70 -54.50
CA ALA A 41 24.65 9.63 -53.24
C ALA A 41 23.81 8.34 -53.14
N ASP A 42 23.03 8.02 -54.19
CA ASP A 42 22.22 6.78 -54.31
C ASP A 42 23.08 5.51 -54.14
N LYS A 43 24.30 5.54 -54.69
CA LYS A 43 25.21 4.40 -54.62
C LYS A 43 26.00 4.34 -53.31
N GLY A 44 25.82 5.30 -52.40
CA GLY A 44 26.51 5.35 -51.11
C GLY A 44 28.00 5.67 -51.23
N GLN A 45 28.45 6.32 -52.31
CA GLN A 45 29.87 6.58 -52.57
C GLN A 45 30.32 7.90 -51.93
N SER A 46 30.37 7.97 -50.60
CA SER A 46 30.64 9.20 -49.83
C SER A 46 31.95 9.91 -50.23
N SER A 47 33.00 9.15 -50.55
CA SER A 47 34.27 9.71 -51.04
C SER A 47 34.11 10.37 -52.41
N ILE A 48 33.29 9.82 -53.30
CA ILE A 48 33.01 10.41 -54.61
C ILE A 48 32.06 11.61 -54.48
N VAL A 49 31.05 11.53 -53.60
CA VAL A 49 30.18 12.67 -53.23
C VAL A 49 31.04 13.87 -52.82
N LYS A 50 32.03 13.66 -51.93
CA LYS A 50 32.95 14.72 -51.51
C LYS A 50 33.76 15.31 -52.67
N LEU A 51 34.27 14.47 -53.58
CA LEU A 51 35.01 14.94 -54.76
C LEU A 51 34.11 15.73 -55.74
N LEU A 52 32.86 15.30 -55.95
CA LEU A 52 31.91 16.01 -56.81
C LEU A 52 31.54 17.37 -56.21
N LEU A 53 31.30 17.46 -54.90
CA LEU A 53 31.04 18.74 -54.22
C LEU A 53 32.23 19.71 -54.37
N GLN A 54 33.48 19.21 -54.27
CA GLN A 54 34.68 20.02 -54.52
C GLN A 54 34.80 20.54 -55.95
N LYS A 55 34.15 19.89 -56.92
CA LYS A 55 34.09 20.34 -58.32
C LYS A 55 32.95 21.34 -58.58
N GLY A 56 32.22 21.76 -57.56
CA GLY A 56 31.18 22.80 -57.68
C GLY A 56 29.79 22.28 -58.01
N PHE A 57 29.52 20.98 -57.83
CA PHE A 57 28.14 20.48 -57.90
C PHE A 57 27.29 21.13 -56.80
N ASP A 58 26.13 21.67 -57.18
CA ASP A 58 25.17 22.21 -56.23
C ASP A 58 24.57 21.07 -55.37
N VAL A 59 24.86 21.13 -54.07
CA VAL A 59 24.44 20.15 -53.06
C VAL A 59 22.91 20.06 -52.92
N ASN A 60 22.19 21.13 -53.28
CA ASN A 60 20.73 21.25 -53.14
C ASN A 60 20.00 21.15 -54.48
N ARG A 61 20.70 20.88 -55.58
CA ARG A 61 20.08 20.75 -56.90
C ARG A 61 19.06 19.61 -56.89
N GLY A 62 17.79 19.89 -57.15
CA GLY A 62 16.78 18.86 -57.33
C GLY A 62 16.83 18.24 -58.73
N ASN A 63 16.49 16.96 -58.84
CA ASN A 63 16.19 16.31 -60.12
C ASN A 63 14.80 16.73 -60.66
N ASP A 64 14.28 16.05 -61.70
CA ASP A 64 12.99 16.42 -62.31
C ASP A 64 11.78 16.17 -61.37
N ALA A 65 11.94 15.36 -60.32
CA ALA A 65 10.96 15.18 -59.23
C ALA A 65 11.18 16.14 -58.05
N GLY A 66 12.22 16.97 -58.10
CA GLY A 66 12.67 17.82 -57.00
C GLY A 66 13.41 17.09 -55.88
N ASP A 67 13.75 15.81 -56.07
CA ASP A 67 14.57 15.07 -55.10
C ASP A 67 16.00 15.58 -55.17
N THR A 68 16.56 16.00 -54.04
CA THR A 68 17.96 16.46 -53.93
C THR A 68 18.90 15.28 -53.70
N PRO A 69 20.25 15.44 -53.82
CA PRO A 69 21.19 14.37 -53.48
C PRO A 69 21.01 13.81 -52.07
N LEU A 70 20.48 14.61 -51.13
CA LEU A 70 20.15 14.17 -49.78
C LEU A 70 19.03 13.12 -49.75
N PHE A 71 18.01 13.22 -50.61
CA PHE A 71 16.97 12.19 -50.75
C PHE A 71 17.56 10.84 -51.12
N PHE A 72 18.46 10.82 -52.12
CA PHE A 72 19.13 9.61 -52.57
C PHE A 72 20.08 9.03 -51.52
N ALA A 73 20.80 9.87 -50.77
CA ALA A 73 21.63 9.41 -49.66
C ALA A 73 20.81 8.76 -48.52
N VAL A 74 19.66 9.35 -48.18
CA VAL A 74 18.76 8.82 -47.14
C VAL A 74 18.05 7.54 -47.60
N GLY A 75 17.53 7.53 -48.82
CA GLY A 75 16.86 6.35 -49.41
C GLY A 75 17.80 5.17 -49.62
N SER A 76 19.09 5.43 -49.92
CA SER A 76 20.12 4.38 -49.98
C SER A 76 20.61 3.90 -48.61
N GLY A 77 20.26 4.61 -47.54
CA GLY A 77 20.70 4.31 -46.17
C GLY A 77 22.17 4.65 -45.88
N SER A 78 22.84 5.45 -46.73
CA SER A 78 24.25 5.81 -46.59
C SER A 78 24.43 6.98 -45.62
N LEU A 79 24.73 6.68 -44.35
CA LEU A 79 24.91 7.69 -43.30
C LEU A 79 26.12 8.60 -43.60
N GLU A 80 27.17 8.03 -44.17
CA GLU A 80 28.38 8.75 -44.56
C GLU A 80 28.10 9.75 -45.68
N CYS A 81 27.27 9.39 -46.67
CA CYS A 81 26.85 10.34 -47.70
C CYS A 81 26.02 11.47 -47.10
N VAL A 82 25.07 11.15 -46.21
CA VAL A 82 24.25 12.15 -45.52
C VAL A 82 25.12 13.11 -44.71
N GLN A 83 26.09 12.61 -43.95
CA GLN A 83 27.04 13.44 -43.21
C GLN A 83 27.81 14.39 -44.12
N VAL A 84 28.43 13.86 -45.19
CA VAL A 84 29.19 14.68 -46.14
C VAL A 84 28.31 15.75 -46.79
N LEU A 85 27.07 15.41 -47.17
CA LEU A 85 26.14 16.38 -47.77
C LEU A 85 25.75 17.49 -46.77
N LEU A 86 25.43 17.13 -45.53
CA LEU A 86 25.10 18.11 -44.48
C LEU A 86 26.29 19.01 -44.11
N GLU A 87 27.52 18.47 -44.09
CA GLU A 87 28.76 19.25 -43.91
C GLU A 87 28.97 20.29 -45.01
N HIS A 88 28.43 20.05 -46.21
CA HIS A 88 28.48 20.98 -47.34
C HIS A 88 27.17 21.78 -47.48
N SER A 89 26.44 21.97 -46.37
CA SER A 89 25.23 22.81 -46.31
C SER A 89 24.06 22.29 -47.16
N ALA A 90 23.91 20.97 -47.29
CA ALA A 90 22.65 20.40 -47.76
C ALA A 90 21.49 20.81 -46.84
N ASN A 91 20.40 21.26 -47.43
CA ASN A 91 19.19 21.63 -46.70
C ASN A 91 18.49 20.37 -46.18
N ILE A 92 18.62 20.09 -44.88
CA ILE A 92 17.98 18.94 -44.22
C ILE A 92 16.45 18.99 -44.25
N ARG A 93 15.87 20.18 -44.40
CA ARG A 93 14.42 20.42 -44.50
C ARG A 93 13.91 20.43 -45.94
N CYS A 94 14.70 19.94 -46.90
CA CYS A 94 14.29 19.88 -48.30
C CYS A 94 13.00 19.08 -48.47
N GLN A 95 12.18 19.52 -49.42
CA GLN A 95 10.97 18.84 -49.85
C GLN A 95 10.98 18.74 -51.38
N ASN A 96 10.61 17.58 -51.91
CA ASN A 96 10.49 17.38 -53.34
C ASN A 96 9.18 17.99 -53.88
N ILE A 97 8.89 17.81 -55.18
CA ILE A 97 7.68 18.39 -55.80
C ILE A 97 6.40 17.85 -55.17
N ALA A 98 6.40 16.62 -54.66
CA ALA A 98 5.28 16.03 -53.93
C ALA A 98 5.21 16.49 -52.45
N GLY A 99 6.03 17.45 -52.03
CA GLY A 99 6.14 17.93 -50.65
C GLY A 99 6.81 16.94 -49.69
N LYS A 100 7.23 15.76 -50.14
CA LYS A 100 7.85 14.77 -49.25
C LYS A 100 9.18 15.30 -48.76
N SER A 101 9.43 15.22 -47.46
CA SER A 101 10.75 15.42 -46.87
C SER A 101 11.53 14.10 -46.82
N VAL A 102 12.83 14.16 -46.46
CA VAL A 102 13.66 12.97 -46.29
C VAL A 102 13.13 11.96 -45.26
N LEU A 103 12.31 12.39 -44.29
CA LEU A 103 11.68 11.50 -43.30
C LEU A 103 10.45 10.76 -43.84
N HIS A 104 9.90 11.18 -44.99
CA HIS A 104 8.78 10.46 -45.64
C HIS A 104 9.26 9.25 -46.44
N LEU A 105 10.58 9.12 -46.66
CA LEU A 105 11.17 7.99 -47.35
C LEU A 105 11.32 6.79 -46.39
N PRO A 106 11.20 5.55 -46.90
CA PRO A 106 11.67 4.40 -46.16
C PRO A 106 13.19 4.50 -45.98
N SER A 107 13.67 4.28 -44.76
CA SER A 107 15.10 4.26 -44.42
C SER A 107 15.33 3.43 -43.16
N ILE A 108 16.58 3.30 -42.74
CA ILE A 108 16.93 2.57 -41.51
C ILE A 108 16.66 3.44 -40.27
N PRO A 109 16.20 2.86 -39.14
CA PRO A 109 15.98 3.58 -37.88
C PRO A 109 17.14 4.49 -37.45
N ARG A 110 18.38 4.04 -37.64
CA ARG A 110 19.60 4.80 -37.30
C ARG A 110 19.73 6.09 -38.10
N MET A 111 19.36 6.07 -39.39
CA MET A 111 19.37 7.26 -40.26
C MET A 111 18.35 8.28 -39.76
N ILE A 112 17.13 7.82 -39.47
CA ILE A 112 16.05 8.67 -38.98
C ILE A 112 16.43 9.34 -37.65
N ARG A 113 16.97 8.58 -36.69
CA ARG A 113 17.42 9.15 -35.41
C ARG A 113 18.53 10.19 -35.62
N PHE A 114 19.51 9.91 -36.48
CA PHE A 114 20.55 10.89 -36.81
C PHE A 114 19.98 12.19 -37.39
N LEU A 115 19.01 12.12 -38.31
CA LEU A 115 18.38 13.31 -38.88
C LEU A 115 17.59 14.10 -37.82
N LEU A 116 16.89 13.40 -36.92
CA LEU A 116 16.13 14.01 -35.83
C LEU A 116 17.01 14.61 -34.72
N GLU A 117 18.19 14.04 -34.48
CA GLU A 117 19.21 14.64 -33.62
C GLU A 117 19.71 15.98 -34.19
N LYS A 118 19.73 16.14 -35.53
CA LYS A 118 20.08 17.41 -36.17
C LYS A 118 18.94 18.41 -36.17
N ASP A 119 17.71 17.95 -36.43
CA ASP A 119 16.51 18.79 -36.40
C ASP A 119 15.26 17.97 -36.02
N PRO A 120 14.80 18.04 -34.74
CA PRO A 120 13.61 17.31 -34.30
C PRO A 120 12.31 17.80 -34.97
N SER A 121 12.30 19.03 -35.49
CA SER A 121 11.10 19.62 -36.09
C SER A 121 10.78 19.06 -37.47
N LEU A 122 11.65 18.21 -38.03
CA LEU A 122 11.39 17.43 -39.24
C LEU A 122 10.15 16.52 -39.09
N LEU A 123 9.82 16.07 -37.87
CA LEU A 123 8.60 15.30 -37.58
C LEU A 123 7.30 16.05 -37.92
N LYS A 124 7.36 17.38 -37.99
CA LYS A 124 6.21 18.27 -38.25
C LYS A 124 6.02 18.56 -39.74
N LEU A 125 7.00 18.22 -40.58
CA LEU A 125 6.90 18.45 -42.03
C LEU A 125 5.81 17.55 -42.60
N LYS A 126 5.05 18.09 -43.56
CA LYS A 126 3.98 17.39 -44.23
C LYS A 126 4.24 17.31 -45.73
N ASP A 127 3.85 16.20 -46.35
CA ASP A 127 3.84 16.09 -47.81
C ASP A 127 2.64 16.81 -48.46
N GLY A 128 2.51 16.72 -49.78
CA GLY A 128 1.43 17.36 -50.54
C GLY A 128 0.03 16.87 -50.20
N ASP A 129 -0.11 15.70 -49.58
CA ASP A 129 -1.37 15.14 -49.07
C ASP A 129 -1.54 15.41 -47.56
N ASP A 130 -0.73 16.32 -47.01
CA ASP A 130 -0.69 16.67 -45.60
C ASP A 130 -0.27 15.48 -44.69
N ASN A 131 0.29 14.40 -45.25
CA ASN A 131 0.79 13.27 -44.49
C ASN A 131 2.05 13.70 -43.71
N THR A 132 2.15 13.28 -42.46
CA THR A 132 3.38 13.38 -41.68
C THR A 132 4.29 12.17 -41.94
N PRO A 133 5.56 12.17 -41.47
CA PRO A 133 6.43 10.99 -41.57
C PRO A 133 5.81 9.73 -40.96
N LEU A 134 5.01 9.87 -39.90
CA LEU A 134 4.28 8.75 -39.29
C LEU A 134 3.24 8.16 -40.26
N HIS A 135 2.48 9.00 -40.98
CA HIS A 135 1.54 8.51 -41.99
C HIS A 135 2.27 7.77 -43.12
N ALA A 136 3.40 8.32 -43.60
CA ALA A 136 4.20 7.67 -44.63
C ALA A 136 4.74 6.30 -44.18
N ALA A 137 5.21 6.18 -42.94
CA ALA A 137 5.63 4.90 -42.37
C ALA A 137 4.49 3.87 -42.32
N VAL A 138 3.28 4.29 -41.94
CA VAL A 138 2.10 3.41 -41.93
C VAL A 138 1.67 3.01 -43.35
N LEU A 139 1.63 3.95 -44.29
CA LEU A 139 1.31 3.66 -45.70
C LEU A 139 2.28 2.65 -46.31
N ASN A 140 3.55 2.72 -45.94
CA ASN A 140 4.59 1.79 -46.38
C ASN A 140 4.69 0.51 -45.52
N SER A 141 3.83 0.35 -44.49
CA SER A 141 3.87 -0.78 -43.54
C SER A 141 5.20 -0.92 -42.77
N GLU A 142 5.93 0.18 -42.58
CA GLU A 142 7.25 0.24 -41.95
C GLU A 142 7.16 0.29 -40.41
N ARG A 143 6.81 -0.86 -39.81
CA ARG A 143 6.58 -1.00 -38.36
C ARG A 143 7.71 -0.43 -37.50
N LYS A 144 8.97 -0.63 -37.88
CA LYS A 144 10.14 -0.14 -37.12
C LYS A 144 10.25 1.37 -37.14
N LEU A 145 9.90 2.00 -38.26
CA LEU A 145 9.90 3.46 -38.37
C LEU A 145 8.74 4.08 -37.60
N VAL A 146 7.59 3.41 -37.56
CA VAL A 146 6.47 3.80 -36.68
C VAL A 146 6.95 3.89 -35.22
N ASP A 147 7.67 2.88 -34.70
CA ASP A 147 8.22 2.96 -33.33
C ASP A 147 9.15 4.16 -33.15
N VAL A 148 10.11 4.33 -34.04
CA VAL A 148 11.08 5.43 -33.96
C VAL A 148 10.39 6.78 -33.96
N PHE A 149 9.43 7.01 -34.87
CA PHE A 149 8.72 8.28 -34.93
C PHE A 149 7.87 8.54 -33.69
N LEU A 150 7.21 7.51 -33.12
CA LEU A 150 6.44 7.67 -31.89
C LEU A 150 7.34 7.96 -30.69
N GLU A 151 8.46 7.24 -30.55
CA GLU A 151 9.45 7.46 -29.48
C GLU A 151 10.08 8.86 -29.55
N GLU A 152 10.52 9.29 -30.73
CA GLU A 152 11.13 10.62 -30.89
C GLU A 152 10.11 11.74 -30.74
N ALA A 153 8.84 11.52 -31.14
CA ALA A 153 7.77 12.48 -30.90
C ALA A 153 7.44 12.61 -29.39
N GLU A 154 7.47 11.51 -28.64
CA GLU A 154 7.25 11.50 -27.19
C GLU A 154 8.33 12.31 -26.45
N LYS A 155 9.60 12.16 -26.82
CA LYS A 155 10.71 12.96 -26.24
C LYS A 155 10.52 14.47 -26.45
N GLN A 156 9.91 14.86 -27.55
CA GLN A 156 9.66 16.25 -27.92
C GLN A 156 8.28 16.75 -27.48
N GLU A 157 7.52 15.95 -26.71
CA GLU A 157 6.14 16.20 -26.29
C GLU A 157 5.20 16.60 -27.44
N TYR A 158 5.50 16.12 -28.66
CA TYR A 158 4.72 16.41 -29.85
C TYR A 158 3.67 15.32 -30.05
N GLN A 159 2.38 15.69 -30.08
CA GLN A 159 1.26 14.75 -30.29
C GLN A 159 1.13 14.26 -31.75
N LEU A 160 2.22 13.75 -32.32
CA LEU A 160 2.31 13.26 -33.70
C LEU A 160 1.31 12.13 -34.00
N VAL A 161 1.07 11.25 -33.02
CA VAL A 161 0.19 10.06 -33.16
C VAL A 161 -1.24 10.41 -33.61
N ASN A 162 -1.72 11.61 -33.26
CA ASN A 162 -3.07 12.09 -33.54
C ASN A 162 -3.11 13.15 -34.66
N ALA A 163 -1.99 13.41 -35.32
CA ALA A 163 -1.97 14.25 -36.51
C ALA A 163 -2.87 13.64 -37.60
N VAL A 164 -3.49 14.50 -38.41
CA VAL A 164 -4.36 14.09 -39.52
C VAL A 164 -3.85 14.64 -40.84
N ASN A 165 -4.06 13.88 -41.91
CA ASN A 165 -3.72 14.27 -43.27
C ASN A 165 -4.85 15.09 -43.95
N VAL A 166 -4.73 15.36 -45.26
CA VAL A 166 -5.71 16.15 -46.02
C VAL A 166 -7.12 15.54 -45.99
N LYS A 167 -7.27 14.23 -45.81
CA LYS A 167 -8.57 13.55 -45.70
C LYS A 167 -9.13 13.53 -44.27
N GLY A 168 -8.39 14.07 -43.30
CA GLY A 168 -8.70 13.93 -41.89
C GLY A 168 -8.35 12.56 -41.32
N ASP A 169 -7.72 11.68 -42.11
CA ASP A 169 -7.28 10.37 -41.61
C ASP A 169 -6.06 10.58 -40.70
N SER A 170 -6.11 10.01 -39.51
CA SER A 170 -4.93 9.82 -38.66
C SER A 170 -4.14 8.58 -39.07
N ALA A 171 -2.91 8.42 -38.56
CA ALA A 171 -2.13 7.20 -38.73
C ALA A 171 -2.91 5.93 -38.32
N LEU A 172 -3.79 6.03 -37.32
CA LEU A 172 -4.64 4.92 -36.88
C LEU A 172 -5.70 4.55 -37.93
N HIS A 173 -6.32 5.53 -38.60
CA HIS A 173 -7.25 5.25 -39.71
C HIS A 173 -6.56 4.45 -40.83
N LEU A 174 -5.34 4.86 -41.20
CA LEU A 174 -4.57 4.22 -42.26
C LEU A 174 -4.17 2.78 -41.89
N ALA A 175 -3.69 2.57 -40.66
CA ALA A 175 -3.28 1.26 -40.17
C ALA A 175 -4.45 0.28 -40.08
N VAL A 176 -5.61 0.75 -39.61
CA VAL A 176 -6.82 -0.06 -39.46
C VAL A 176 -7.41 -0.43 -40.82
N ARG A 177 -7.49 0.52 -41.75
CA ARG A 177 -7.97 0.28 -43.12
C ARG A 177 -7.10 -0.70 -43.89
N SER A 178 -5.81 -0.75 -43.55
CA SER A 178 -4.83 -1.62 -44.20
C SER A 178 -4.59 -2.93 -43.42
N ASP A 179 -5.42 -3.24 -42.42
CA ASP A 179 -5.34 -4.44 -41.57
C ASP A 179 -3.98 -4.68 -40.88
N GLN A 180 -3.25 -3.60 -40.53
CA GLN A 180 -1.91 -3.66 -39.93
C GLN A 180 -1.95 -3.80 -38.40
N LYS A 181 -2.33 -4.98 -37.89
CA LYS A 181 -2.58 -5.24 -36.45
C LYS A 181 -1.44 -4.80 -35.52
N GLU A 182 -0.19 -5.05 -35.88
CA GLU A 182 0.99 -4.70 -35.07
C GLU A 182 1.21 -3.19 -34.98
N ILE A 183 0.91 -2.46 -36.07
CA ILE A 183 1.00 -0.99 -36.10
C ILE A 183 -0.18 -0.39 -35.34
N VAL A 184 -1.39 -0.96 -35.44
CA VAL A 184 -2.55 -0.59 -34.61
C VAL A 184 -2.20 -0.70 -33.12
N HIS A 185 -1.57 -1.80 -32.70
CA HIS A 185 -1.10 -1.96 -31.33
C HIS A 185 -0.07 -0.89 -30.91
N ALA A 186 0.87 -0.54 -31.79
CA ALA A 186 1.88 0.48 -31.52
C ALA A 186 1.24 1.86 -31.33
N LEU A 187 0.38 2.26 -32.27
CA LEU A 187 -0.35 3.52 -32.23
C LEU A 187 -1.24 3.60 -30.97
N ARG A 188 -1.97 2.51 -30.65
CA ARG A 188 -2.76 2.44 -29.41
C ARG A 188 -1.86 2.65 -28.19
N ARG A 189 -0.72 1.95 -28.10
CA ARG A 189 0.21 2.08 -26.95
C ARG A 189 0.78 3.49 -26.79
N SER A 190 0.89 4.25 -27.87
CA SER A 190 1.33 5.64 -27.90
C SER A 190 0.17 6.65 -27.89
N PHE A 191 -0.98 6.28 -27.32
CA PHE A 191 -2.12 7.18 -27.06
C PHE A 191 -2.80 7.74 -28.32
N ALA A 192 -2.91 6.92 -29.37
CA ALA A 192 -3.79 7.23 -30.49
C ALA A 192 -5.26 7.32 -30.02
N LYS A 193 -5.94 8.41 -30.40
CA LYS A 193 -7.38 8.60 -30.16
C LYS A 193 -8.18 7.66 -31.05
N LEU A 194 -9.06 6.88 -30.43
CA LEU A 194 -9.79 5.79 -31.08
C LEU A 194 -11.08 6.25 -31.79
N ASP A 195 -11.55 7.45 -31.47
CA ASP A 195 -12.81 8.06 -31.91
C ASP A 195 -12.59 9.33 -32.75
N LEU A 196 -11.37 9.56 -33.27
CA LEU A 196 -11.15 10.66 -34.20
C LEU A 196 -11.95 10.42 -35.46
N GLU A 197 -12.79 11.37 -35.85
CA GLU A 197 -13.51 11.33 -37.12
C GLU A 197 -12.66 11.96 -38.22
N ASN A 198 -12.57 11.28 -39.37
CA ASN A 198 -12.01 11.86 -40.58
C ASN A 198 -13.03 12.81 -41.26
N LYS A 199 -12.68 13.37 -42.43
CA LYS A 199 -13.58 14.30 -43.15
C LYS A 199 -14.88 13.65 -43.65
N ASP A 200 -14.95 12.33 -43.72
CA ASP A 200 -16.16 11.58 -44.07
C ASP A 200 -17.03 11.26 -42.83
N GLY A 201 -16.65 11.73 -41.63
CA GLY A 201 -17.34 11.44 -40.37
C GLY A 201 -17.14 10.00 -39.87
N LYS A 202 -16.10 9.30 -40.34
CA LYS A 202 -15.81 7.92 -39.95
C LYS A 202 -14.69 7.87 -38.93
N THR A 203 -14.85 7.07 -37.87
CA THR A 203 -13.78 6.74 -36.93
C THR A 203 -12.89 5.61 -37.47
N PRO A 204 -11.70 5.34 -36.91
CA PRO A 204 -10.92 4.17 -37.28
C PRO A 204 -11.69 2.86 -37.16
N LEU A 205 -12.58 2.73 -36.17
CA LEU A 205 -13.41 1.53 -36.00
C LEU A 205 -14.38 1.34 -37.18
N ASP A 206 -14.88 2.43 -37.77
CA ASP A 206 -15.84 2.39 -38.88
C ASP A 206 -15.18 2.08 -40.24
N THR A 207 -13.85 2.15 -40.33
CA THR A 207 -13.12 1.90 -41.58
C THR A 207 -12.70 0.44 -41.75
N THR A 208 -13.04 -0.45 -40.82
CA THR A 208 -12.69 -1.87 -40.88
C THR A 208 -13.89 -2.79 -40.68
N THR A 209 -13.87 -3.93 -41.37
CA THR A 209 -14.78 -5.06 -41.15
C THR A 209 -14.12 -6.18 -40.34
N ASN A 210 -12.83 -6.05 -40.01
CA ASN A 210 -12.02 -7.08 -39.34
C ASN A 210 -12.33 -7.14 -37.84
N GLU A 211 -12.92 -8.24 -37.39
CA GLU A 211 -13.34 -8.43 -35.99
C GLU A 211 -12.17 -8.41 -34.99
N ASP A 212 -10.99 -8.89 -35.39
CA ASP A 212 -9.80 -8.83 -34.54
C ASP A 212 -9.40 -7.38 -34.22
N ILE A 213 -9.37 -6.53 -35.25
CA ILE A 213 -9.02 -5.12 -35.09
C ILE A 213 -10.14 -4.37 -34.36
N LYS A 214 -11.42 -4.69 -34.64
CA LYS A 214 -12.54 -4.15 -33.87
C LYS A 214 -12.40 -4.45 -32.38
N GLY A 215 -11.99 -5.67 -32.02
CA GLY A 215 -11.71 -6.04 -30.63
C GLY A 215 -10.66 -5.15 -29.96
N LEU A 216 -9.60 -4.77 -30.69
CA LEU A 216 -8.54 -3.89 -30.18
C LEU A 216 -8.96 -2.43 -29.98
N LEU A 217 -9.94 -1.98 -30.76
CA LEU A 217 -10.46 -0.61 -30.73
C LEU A 217 -11.75 -0.48 -29.91
N ASN A 218 -12.29 -1.60 -29.43
CA ASN A 218 -13.65 -1.68 -28.89
C ASN A 218 -13.76 -0.79 -27.63
N PRO A 219 -14.66 0.22 -27.61
CA PRO A 219 -14.72 1.19 -26.51
C PRO A 219 -15.28 0.59 -25.22
N MET A 220 -14.97 1.23 -24.09
CA MET A 220 -15.38 0.81 -22.74
C MET A 220 -16.86 0.37 -22.62
N PRO A 221 -17.88 1.09 -23.15
CA PRO A 221 -19.29 0.70 -22.99
C PRO A 221 -19.66 -0.65 -23.62
N ARG A 222 -18.86 -1.17 -24.54
CA ARG A 222 -19.07 -2.50 -25.13
C ARG A 222 -18.47 -3.62 -24.29
N GLN A 223 -17.49 -3.32 -23.45
CA GLN A 223 -16.82 -4.32 -22.61
C GLN A 223 -17.27 -4.27 -21.14
N TYR A 224 -17.70 -3.10 -20.67
CA TYR A 224 -18.05 -2.86 -19.27
C TYR A 224 -19.45 -2.24 -19.16
N GLU A 225 -20.12 -2.52 -18.04
CA GLU A 225 -21.40 -1.92 -17.67
C GLU A 225 -21.20 -1.07 -16.40
N ILE A 226 -21.69 0.16 -16.42
CA ILE A 226 -21.60 1.06 -15.26
C ILE A 226 -22.64 0.63 -14.23
N ARG A 227 -22.19 0.31 -13.01
CA ARG A 227 -23.06 -0.06 -11.87
C ARG A 227 -23.49 1.16 -11.06
N ARG A 228 -22.53 2.02 -10.70
CA ARG A 228 -22.78 3.25 -9.93
C ARG A 228 -21.63 4.25 -10.06
N SER A 229 -21.91 5.52 -9.83
CA SER A 229 -20.88 6.56 -9.66
C SER A 229 -20.32 6.47 -8.24
N LEU A 230 -18.99 6.55 -8.09
CA LEU A 230 -18.31 6.53 -6.80
C LEU A 230 -17.86 7.94 -6.39
N ILE A 231 -17.07 8.60 -7.25
CA ILE A 231 -16.44 9.90 -6.96
C ILE A 231 -16.58 10.80 -8.18
N CYS A 232 -16.92 12.07 -7.96
CA CYS A 232 -16.92 13.10 -9.00
C CYS A 232 -15.99 14.25 -8.57
N GLY A 233 -14.93 14.46 -9.34
CA GLY A 233 -13.99 15.57 -9.17
C GLY A 233 -14.05 16.54 -10.36
N PRO A 234 -13.36 17.69 -10.27
CA PRO A 234 -13.43 18.74 -11.30
C PRO A 234 -12.89 18.30 -12.66
N PHE A 235 -11.99 17.31 -12.70
CA PHE A 235 -11.33 16.85 -13.94
C PHE A 235 -11.45 15.34 -14.18
N SER A 236 -12.17 14.63 -13.31
CA SER A 236 -12.34 13.18 -13.44
C SER A 236 -13.58 12.68 -12.73
N GLN A 237 -14.17 11.61 -13.26
CA GLN A 237 -15.26 10.88 -12.63
C GLN A 237 -14.87 9.41 -12.47
N VAL A 238 -15.07 8.85 -11.28
CA VAL A 238 -14.82 7.44 -10.98
C VAL A 238 -16.16 6.73 -10.79
N SER A 239 -16.34 5.62 -11.50
CA SER A 239 -17.52 4.77 -11.43
C SER A 239 -17.13 3.32 -11.19
N GLU A 240 -17.97 2.60 -10.48
CA GLU A 240 -17.88 1.14 -10.39
C GLU A 240 -18.44 0.54 -11.68
N VAL A 241 -17.67 -0.37 -12.29
CA VAL A 241 -18.06 -1.04 -13.54
C VAL A 241 -17.89 -2.54 -13.43
N GLU A 242 -18.73 -3.28 -14.15
CA GLU A 242 -18.67 -4.73 -14.25
C GLU A 242 -18.24 -5.15 -15.66
N GLY A 243 -17.28 -6.07 -15.76
CA GLY A 243 -16.88 -6.65 -17.04
C GLY A 243 -17.95 -7.58 -17.59
N LYS A 244 -18.53 -7.27 -18.75
CA LYS A 244 -19.67 -8.01 -19.34
C LYS A 244 -19.40 -9.50 -19.56
N ASN A 245 -18.14 -9.86 -19.81
CA ASN A 245 -17.73 -11.25 -20.06
C ASN A 245 -17.26 -11.98 -18.78
N SER A 246 -16.85 -11.25 -17.75
CA SER A 246 -16.23 -11.84 -16.54
C SER A 246 -17.11 -11.78 -15.30
N GLY A 247 -18.08 -10.86 -15.24
CA GLY A 247 -18.84 -10.53 -14.03
C GLY A 247 -18.00 -9.89 -12.92
N LYS A 248 -16.72 -9.59 -13.17
CA LYS A 248 -15.81 -9.01 -12.18
C LYS A 248 -16.01 -7.49 -12.11
N LEU A 249 -15.95 -6.95 -10.88
CA LEU A 249 -16.04 -5.52 -10.62
C LEU A 249 -14.67 -4.81 -10.71
N PHE A 250 -14.70 -3.58 -11.21
CA PHE A 250 -13.56 -2.71 -11.43
C PHE A 250 -13.93 -1.24 -11.15
N ALA A 251 -12.93 -0.38 -11.05
CA ALA A 251 -13.13 1.07 -11.03
C ALA A 251 -12.78 1.66 -12.40
N ALA A 252 -13.69 2.43 -13.00
CA ALA A 252 -13.43 3.18 -14.23
C ALA A 252 -13.32 4.67 -13.93
N LYS A 253 -12.15 5.25 -14.19
CA LYS A 253 -11.86 6.68 -14.06
C LYS A 253 -11.89 7.34 -15.44
N SER A 254 -12.91 8.14 -15.71
CA SER A 254 -12.94 9.07 -16.83
C SER A 254 -12.10 10.30 -16.48
N VAL A 255 -11.24 10.74 -17.40
CA VAL A 255 -10.29 11.83 -17.23
C VAL A 255 -10.44 12.82 -18.39
N LEU A 256 -10.79 14.06 -18.06
CA LEU A 256 -11.05 15.13 -19.03
C LEU A 256 -9.74 15.71 -19.60
N ARG A 257 -8.69 15.78 -18.78
CA ARG A 257 -7.38 16.33 -19.14
C ARG A 257 -6.48 15.26 -19.73
N PHE A 258 -6.17 15.36 -21.02
CA PHE A 258 -5.38 14.37 -21.73
C PHE A 258 -3.95 14.19 -21.17
N ASP A 259 -3.32 15.27 -20.72
CA ASP A 259 -2.00 15.23 -20.09
C ASP A 259 -2.01 14.46 -18.75
N PHE A 260 -3.06 14.62 -17.95
CA PHE A 260 -3.22 13.88 -16.70
C PHE A 260 -3.44 12.39 -16.96
N PHE A 261 -4.28 12.08 -17.95
CA PHE A 261 -4.52 10.71 -18.41
C PHE A 261 -3.23 10.02 -18.87
N MET A 262 -2.42 10.68 -19.72
CA MET A 262 -1.17 10.10 -20.19
C MET A 262 -0.19 9.83 -19.05
N ARG A 263 -0.02 10.76 -18.10
CA ARG A 263 0.87 10.56 -16.94
C ARG A 263 0.43 9.36 -16.11
N GLU A 264 -0.85 9.28 -15.79
CA GLU A 264 -1.41 8.21 -14.96
C GLU A 264 -1.26 6.84 -15.62
N VAL A 265 -1.61 6.71 -16.90
CA VAL A 265 -1.44 5.46 -17.66
C VAL A 265 0.03 5.08 -17.79
N THR A 266 0.92 6.03 -18.10
CA THR A 266 2.35 5.77 -18.24
C THR A 266 2.97 5.31 -16.92
N ALA A 267 2.64 5.96 -15.80
CA ALA A 267 3.09 5.55 -14.48
C ALA A 267 2.58 4.13 -14.14
N LEU A 268 1.28 3.90 -14.20
CA LEU A 268 0.67 2.62 -13.79
C LEU A 268 1.08 1.43 -14.66
N LYS A 269 1.42 1.64 -15.94
CA LYS A 269 1.95 0.57 -16.80
C LYS A 269 3.30 0.04 -16.33
N THR A 270 4.10 0.87 -15.65
CA THR A 270 5.46 0.52 -15.19
C THR A 270 5.49 0.13 -13.71
N LEU A 271 4.53 0.60 -12.92
CA LEU A 271 4.44 0.38 -11.49
C LEU A 271 3.63 -0.88 -11.16
N LYS A 272 4.31 -2.02 -11.06
CA LYS A 272 3.72 -3.29 -10.59
C LYS A 272 4.17 -3.55 -9.15
N HIS A 273 3.32 -3.21 -8.18
CA HIS A 273 3.59 -3.36 -6.76
C HIS A 273 2.29 -3.68 -6.00
N PRO A 274 2.29 -4.52 -4.95
CA PRO A 274 1.08 -4.86 -4.18
C PRO A 274 0.37 -3.64 -3.58
N ASN A 275 1.12 -2.60 -3.21
CA ASN A 275 0.61 -1.36 -2.61
C ASN A 275 0.42 -0.21 -3.62
N VAL A 276 0.37 -0.50 -4.93
CA VAL A 276 0.01 0.45 -5.98
C VAL A 276 -1.22 -0.08 -6.71
N VAL A 277 -2.19 0.79 -6.99
CA VAL A 277 -3.41 0.40 -7.71
C VAL A 277 -3.04 -0.14 -9.10
N SER A 278 -3.60 -1.30 -9.45
CA SER A 278 -3.30 -1.96 -10.72
C SER A 278 -4.17 -1.44 -11.85
N ILE A 279 -3.55 -1.06 -12.97
CA ILE A 279 -4.24 -0.76 -14.22
C ILE A 279 -4.65 -2.06 -14.94
N VAL A 280 -5.90 -2.14 -15.35
CA VAL A 280 -6.50 -3.27 -16.06
C VAL A 280 -6.58 -2.98 -17.56
N ASP A 281 -7.15 -1.83 -17.93
CA ASP A 281 -7.28 -1.41 -19.33
C ASP A 281 -7.44 0.11 -19.44
N TRP A 282 -7.40 0.66 -20.66
CA TRP A 282 -7.60 2.09 -20.92
C TRP A 282 -7.96 2.40 -22.37
N TRP A 283 -8.63 3.55 -22.56
CA TRP A 283 -9.01 4.11 -23.86
C TRP A 283 -8.69 5.59 -23.94
N CYS A 284 -8.02 5.98 -25.01
CA CYS A 284 -7.80 7.37 -25.36
C CYS A 284 -8.91 7.82 -26.31
N LEU A 285 -9.77 8.73 -25.85
CA LEU A 285 -10.86 9.30 -26.62
C LEU A 285 -10.69 10.82 -26.74
N THR A 286 -11.39 11.44 -27.68
CA THR A 286 -11.31 12.88 -27.94
C THR A 286 -11.76 13.73 -26.76
N LYS A 287 -12.80 13.30 -26.04
CA LYS A 287 -13.42 14.04 -24.93
C LYS A 287 -13.16 13.41 -23.56
N ASP A 288 -13.39 12.10 -23.44
CA ASP A 288 -13.41 11.40 -22.16
C ASP A 288 -12.52 10.16 -22.19
N SER A 289 -11.22 10.33 -21.92
CA SER A 289 -10.30 9.20 -21.86
C SER A 289 -10.51 8.43 -20.56
N THR A 290 -10.58 7.10 -20.63
CA THR A 290 -10.98 6.27 -19.48
C THR A 290 -9.87 5.30 -19.10
N ILE A 291 -9.61 5.17 -17.80
CA ILE A 291 -8.70 4.19 -17.20
C ILE A 291 -9.54 3.21 -16.37
N VAL A 292 -9.38 1.92 -16.60
CA VAL A 292 -9.98 0.87 -15.78
C VAL A 292 -8.92 0.31 -14.85
N LEU A 293 -9.22 0.33 -13.56
CA LEU A 293 -8.35 -0.02 -12.45
C LEU A 293 -8.98 -1.18 -11.66
N GLU A 294 -8.16 -1.88 -10.87
CA GLU A 294 -8.72 -2.75 -9.83
C GLU A 294 -9.62 -1.96 -8.87
N LEU A 295 -10.71 -2.58 -8.42
CA LEU A 295 -11.60 -1.99 -7.44
C LEU A 295 -11.04 -2.25 -6.02
N CYS A 296 -11.00 -1.20 -5.21
CA CYS A 296 -10.74 -1.29 -3.77
C CYS A 296 -12.01 -0.90 -3.00
N ASN A 297 -12.10 -1.25 -1.72
CA ASN A 297 -13.34 -1.05 -0.94
C ASN A 297 -13.70 0.44 -0.78
N GLU A 298 -12.76 1.27 -0.34
CA GLU A 298 -12.96 2.71 -0.11
C GLU A 298 -11.61 3.45 -0.03
N ASP A 299 -11.64 4.79 0.03
CA ASP A 299 -10.45 5.61 0.30
C ASP A 299 -10.17 5.73 1.81
N LEU A 300 -8.92 6.03 2.18
CA LEU A 300 -8.47 6.07 3.57
C LEU A 300 -9.22 7.12 4.39
N ARG A 301 -9.62 8.26 3.80
CA ARG A 301 -10.36 9.28 4.55
C ARG A 301 -11.75 8.76 4.92
N SER A 302 -12.45 8.15 3.97
CA SER A 302 -13.75 7.51 4.21
C SER A 302 -13.64 6.38 5.24
N TRP A 303 -12.60 5.55 5.13
CA TRP A 303 -12.32 4.48 6.09
C TRP A 303 -12.11 5.01 7.51
N LEU A 304 -11.34 6.09 7.67
CA LEU A 304 -11.10 6.74 8.96
C LEU A 304 -12.39 7.29 9.61
N MET A 305 -13.34 7.76 8.80
CA MET A 305 -14.63 8.26 9.29
C MET A 305 -15.58 7.15 9.73
N ARG A 306 -15.46 5.97 9.10
CA ARG A 306 -16.40 4.86 9.26
C ARG A 306 -15.96 3.83 10.30
N ILE A 307 -14.66 3.68 10.53
CA ILE A 307 -14.14 2.57 11.35
C ILE A 307 -14.55 2.71 12.82
N GLU A 308 -15.32 1.73 13.31
CA GLU A 308 -15.81 1.70 14.70
C GLU A 308 -14.71 1.36 15.71
N TYR A 309 -13.79 0.45 15.33
CA TYR A 309 -12.67 0.05 16.17
C TYR A 309 -11.34 0.24 15.46
N ARG A 310 -10.47 1.07 16.05
CA ARG A 310 -9.19 1.45 15.48
C ARG A 310 -8.06 1.25 16.48
N SER A 311 -7.02 0.53 16.08
CA SER A 311 -5.80 0.35 16.88
C SER A 311 -4.59 0.97 16.18
N HIS A 312 -3.52 1.25 16.93
CA HIS A 312 -2.27 1.74 16.34
C HIS A 312 -1.71 0.76 15.31
N ASN A 313 -1.93 -0.54 15.50
CA ASN A 313 -1.46 -1.55 14.56
C ASN A 313 -2.15 -1.45 13.19
N HIS A 314 -3.43 -1.04 13.13
CA HIS A 314 -4.09 -0.74 11.86
C HIS A 314 -3.39 0.43 11.15
N ASP A 315 -3.17 1.51 11.89
CA ASP A 315 -2.52 2.72 11.37
C ASP A 315 -1.11 2.44 10.87
N ARG A 316 -0.29 1.75 11.68
CA ARG A 316 1.10 1.39 11.34
C ARG A 316 1.17 0.51 10.11
N ARG A 317 0.26 -0.46 9.96
CA ARG A 317 0.18 -1.31 8.76
C ARG A 317 -0.17 -0.51 7.51
N ILE A 318 -1.20 0.35 7.59
CA ILE A 318 -1.59 1.23 6.49
C ILE A 318 -0.41 2.14 6.12
N PHE A 319 0.23 2.77 7.10
CA PHE A 319 1.34 3.68 6.85
C PHE A 319 2.55 2.97 6.23
N ARG A 320 2.92 1.78 6.74
CA ARG A 320 3.98 0.96 6.14
C ARG A 320 3.67 0.64 4.68
N ASP A 321 2.45 0.20 4.37
CA ASP A 321 2.04 -0.13 3.01
C ASP A 321 2.17 1.07 2.05
N VAL A 322 1.77 2.25 2.50
CA VAL A 322 1.89 3.50 1.74
C VAL A 322 3.37 3.89 1.59
N ALA A 323 4.17 3.83 2.66
CA ALA A 323 5.60 4.12 2.61
C ALA A 323 6.35 3.18 1.65
N ALA A 324 6.04 1.88 1.66
CA ALA A 324 6.62 0.89 0.76
C ALA A 324 6.25 1.16 -0.71
N ALA A 325 5.01 1.60 -0.97
CA ALA A 325 4.62 2.05 -2.30
C ALA A 325 5.44 3.28 -2.75
N VAL A 326 5.65 4.27 -1.88
CA VAL A 326 6.47 5.46 -2.19
C VAL A 326 7.91 5.11 -2.47
N GLU A 327 8.52 4.24 -1.65
CA GLU A 327 9.88 3.74 -1.88
C GLU A 327 10.00 3.10 -3.25
N PHE A 328 9.05 2.23 -3.60
CA PHE A 328 9.02 1.57 -4.91
C PHE A 328 8.87 2.57 -6.06
N ILE A 329 8.01 3.59 -5.91
CA ILE A 329 7.82 4.66 -6.90
C ILE A 329 9.12 5.45 -7.10
N HIS A 330 9.78 5.86 -6.01
CA HIS A 330 11.06 6.60 -6.06
C HIS A 330 12.18 5.77 -6.70
N GLY A 331 12.21 4.46 -6.42
CA GLY A 331 13.15 3.51 -7.04
C GLY A 331 12.95 3.31 -8.55
N ARG A 332 11.85 3.82 -9.12
CA ARG A 332 11.55 3.81 -10.56
C ARG A 332 11.70 5.18 -11.21
N ASP A 333 12.47 6.07 -10.60
CA ASP A 333 12.70 7.43 -11.08
C ASP A 333 11.41 8.25 -11.18
N LEU A 334 10.41 8.00 -10.33
CA LEU A 334 9.13 8.71 -10.32
C LEU A 334 8.87 9.36 -8.95
N VAL A 335 8.15 10.48 -8.96
CA VAL A 335 7.51 11.09 -7.78
C VAL A 335 6.01 11.18 -7.98
N HIS A 336 5.23 11.04 -6.90
CA HIS A 336 3.77 11.00 -6.96
C HIS A 336 3.12 12.39 -6.88
N LEU A 337 3.60 13.27 -5.99
CA LEU A 337 3.20 14.68 -5.79
C LEU A 337 1.74 14.96 -5.37
N ASN A 338 0.91 13.93 -5.20
CA ASN A 338 -0.48 14.05 -4.72
C ASN A 338 -0.86 12.94 -3.74
N ILE A 339 0.07 12.58 -2.84
CA ILE A 339 -0.16 11.59 -1.78
C ILE A 339 -1.01 12.26 -0.69
N LYS A 340 -2.18 11.70 -0.43
CA LYS A 340 -3.13 12.15 0.60
C LYS A 340 -4.13 11.04 0.90
N PRO A 341 -4.85 11.09 2.03
CA PRO A 341 -5.80 10.04 2.42
C PRO A 341 -6.86 9.71 1.36
N THR A 342 -7.39 10.69 0.64
CA THR A 342 -8.40 10.43 -0.42
C THR A 342 -7.84 9.73 -1.67
N ASN A 343 -6.51 9.67 -1.81
CA ASN A 343 -5.82 8.97 -2.89
C ASN A 343 -5.16 7.65 -2.42
N ILE A 344 -5.35 7.29 -1.16
CA ILE A 344 -4.93 6.00 -0.60
C ILE A 344 -6.18 5.13 -0.50
N LEU A 345 -6.19 3.98 -1.16
CA LEU A 345 -7.30 3.04 -1.16
C LEU A 345 -7.06 1.93 -0.14
N VAL A 346 -8.06 1.59 0.64
CA VAL A 346 -7.98 0.59 1.71
C VAL A 346 -8.85 -0.62 1.37
N ASN A 347 -8.29 -1.82 1.54
CA ASN A 347 -9.04 -3.07 1.49
C ASN A 347 -9.07 -3.70 2.87
N SER A 348 -10.28 -4.03 3.34
CA SER A 348 -10.49 -4.56 4.70
C SER A 348 -10.64 -6.08 4.75
N VAL A 349 -10.77 -6.76 3.60
CA VAL A 349 -11.02 -8.21 3.50
C VAL A 349 -10.20 -8.78 2.33
N PRO A 350 -9.52 -9.93 2.45
CA PRO A 350 -9.41 -10.79 3.64
C PRO A 350 -8.39 -10.30 4.68
N GLU A 351 -7.50 -9.36 4.32
CA GLU A 351 -6.55 -8.72 5.24
C GLU A 351 -6.45 -7.22 4.95
N LEU A 352 -6.27 -6.41 6.01
CA LEU A 352 -6.07 -4.98 5.89
C LEU A 352 -4.82 -4.67 5.04
N SER A 353 -5.04 -3.95 3.93
CA SER A 353 -3.98 -3.45 3.06
C SER A 353 -4.31 -2.07 2.52
N ALA A 354 -3.28 -1.29 2.23
CA ALA A 354 -3.41 0.02 1.60
C ALA A 354 -2.69 0.08 0.25
N LYS A 355 -3.26 0.83 -0.70
CA LYS A 355 -2.71 1.06 -2.04
C LYS A 355 -2.73 2.53 -2.40
N ILE A 356 -1.66 3.03 -3.03
CA ILE A 356 -1.64 4.38 -3.61
C ILE A 356 -2.36 4.40 -4.96
N SER A 357 -3.13 5.46 -5.21
CA SER A 357 -3.87 5.72 -6.45
C SER A 357 -3.72 7.18 -6.89
N ASP A 358 -4.27 7.51 -8.08
CA ASP A 358 -4.27 8.85 -8.69
C ASP A 358 -2.88 9.40 -9.07
N PHE A 359 -2.27 8.75 -10.07
CA PHE A 359 -0.96 9.11 -10.62
C PHE A 359 -1.04 10.24 -11.68
N SER A 360 -2.12 11.02 -11.69
CA SER A 360 -2.33 12.12 -12.66
C SER A 360 -1.28 13.23 -12.58
N THR A 361 -0.61 13.34 -11.43
CA THR A 361 0.46 14.32 -11.15
C THR A 361 1.85 13.68 -11.08
N ALA A 362 1.97 12.38 -11.36
CA ALA A 362 3.24 11.68 -11.29
C ALA A 362 4.20 12.16 -12.39
N VAL A 363 5.48 12.35 -12.03
CA VAL A 363 6.52 12.88 -12.93
C VAL A 363 7.83 12.13 -12.73
N ALA A 364 8.57 11.93 -13.83
CA ALA A 364 9.91 11.37 -13.78
C ALA A 364 10.93 12.36 -13.21
N ILE A 365 11.76 11.91 -12.27
CA ILE A 365 12.69 12.74 -11.53
C ILE A 365 13.84 13.21 -12.44
N SER A 366 14.26 12.36 -13.37
CA SER A 366 15.22 12.70 -14.44
C SER A 366 14.82 13.88 -15.32
N ARG A 367 13.54 14.27 -15.38
CA ARG A 367 13.12 15.49 -16.10
C ARG A 367 13.57 16.78 -15.41
N GLY A 368 13.97 16.73 -14.13
CA GLY A 368 14.51 17.86 -13.39
C GLY A 368 13.61 19.12 -13.42
N SER A 369 14.22 20.31 -13.34
CA SER A 369 13.53 21.60 -13.34
C SER A 369 12.91 22.01 -14.69
N GLU A 370 13.03 21.18 -15.72
CA GLU A 370 12.44 21.45 -17.04
C GLU A 370 10.92 21.20 -17.03
N HIS A 371 10.45 20.24 -16.22
CA HIS A 371 9.03 19.94 -16.13
C HIS A 371 8.27 21.01 -15.31
N PRO A 372 7.12 21.53 -15.78
CA PRO A 372 6.41 22.63 -15.11
C PRO A 372 6.05 22.39 -13.65
N LEU A 373 5.67 21.14 -13.29
CA LEU A 373 5.37 20.79 -11.90
C LEU A 373 6.60 20.81 -11.00
N LEU A 374 7.77 20.44 -11.52
CA LEU A 374 9.03 20.40 -10.77
C LEU A 374 9.68 21.79 -10.69
N ARG A 375 9.54 22.62 -11.73
CA ARG A 375 10.02 24.01 -11.72
C ARG A 375 9.45 24.83 -10.55
N ASN A 376 8.19 24.60 -10.21
CA ASN A 376 7.53 25.31 -9.11
C ASN A 376 8.01 24.87 -7.72
N LEU A 377 8.74 23.76 -7.63
CA LEU A 377 9.30 23.22 -6.38
C LEU A 377 10.67 23.84 -6.05
N GLY A 378 11.31 24.58 -6.97
CA GLY A 378 12.60 25.22 -6.72
C GLY A 378 13.78 24.26 -6.91
N GLN A 379 14.79 24.33 -6.02
CA GLN A 379 16.01 23.52 -6.09
C GLN A 379 15.96 22.23 -5.24
N ASP A 380 14.85 22.00 -4.52
CA ASP A 380 14.72 20.89 -3.60
C ASP A 380 14.52 19.56 -4.35
N ASP A 381 14.96 18.44 -3.77
CA ASP A 381 14.69 17.11 -4.33
C ASP A 381 13.17 16.87 -4.38
N PRO A 382 12.58 16.60 -5.57
CA PRO A 382 11.16 16.32 -5.70
C PRO A 382 10.65 15.19 -4.80
N ARG A 383 11.52 14.21 -4.45
CA ARG A 383 11.19 13.11 -3.52
C ARG A 383 10.79 13.62 -2.14
N SER A 384 11.38 14.73 -1.71
CA SER A 384 11.14 15.32 -0.38
C SER A 384 9.67 15.73 -0.18
N TYR A 385 8.94 16.04 -1.26
CA TYR A 385 7.52 16.41 -1.19
C TYR A 385 6.63 15.20 -0.90
N ASP A 386 6.91 14.06 -1.52
CA ASP A 386 6.22 12.81 -1.20
C ASP A 386 6.46 12.40 0.26
N ILE A 387 7.68 12.60 0.78
CA ILE A 387 8.00 12.35 2.19
C ILE A 387 7.23 13.29 3.13
N SER A 388 7.12 14.57 2.77
CA SER A 388 6.29 15.54 3.51
C SER A 388 4.81 15.14 3.50
N SER A 389 4.30 14.66 2.36
CA SER A 389 2.95 14.11 2.26
C SER A 389 2.76 12.84 3.09
N LEU A 390 3.76 11.95 3.18
CA LEU A 390 3.74 10.82 4.11
C LEU A 390 3.64 11.30 5.56
N ALA A 391 4.32 12.39 5.94
CA ALA A 391 4.17 12.99 7.26
C ALA A 391 2.72 13.40 7.54
N MET A 392 2.04 14.00 6.57
CA MET A 392 0.63 14.37 6.69
C MET A 392 -0.28 13.14 6.81
N VAL A 393 -0.05 12.10 6.00
CA VAL A 393 -0.81 10.85 6.09
C VAL A 393 -0.61 10.22 7.46
N TRP A 394 0.63 10.18 7.97
CA TRP A 394 0.91 9.64 9.29
C TRP A 394 0.27 10.47 10.39
N PHE A 395 0.36 11.79 10.30
CA PHE A 395 -0.29 12.71 11.24
C PHE A 395 -1.81 12.52 11.28
N GLU A 396 -2.46 12.40 10.12
CA GLU A 396 -3.90 12.15 10.05
C GLU A 396 -4.27 10.76 10.60
N LEU A 397 -3.40 9.77 10.36
CA LEU A 397 -3.52 8.47 11.00
C LEU A 397 -3.37 8.61 12.53
N LEU A 398 -2.45 9.41 13.07
CA LEU A 398 -2.30 9.53 14.52
C LEU A 398 -3.44 10.28 15.21
N PHE A 399 -3.96 11.34 14.59
CA PHE A 399 -4.76 12.34 15.32
C PHE A 399 -6.19 12.52 14.84
N TYR A 400 -6.58 11.95 13.69
CA TYR A 400 -7.87 12.18 13.01
C TYR A 400 -8.48 13.56 13.30
N ILE A 401 -8.11 14.56 12.49
CA ILE A 401 -8.67 15.89 12.60
C ILE A 401 -9.75 16.04 11.52
N GLU A 402 -10.93 16.52 11.89
CA GLU A 402 -12.00 16.75 10.91
C GLU A 402 -11.79 18.07 10.18
N ASP A 403 -11.47 19.14 10.91
CA ASP A 403 -11.29 20.49 10.38
C ASP A 403 -10.00 20.64 9.56
N HIS A 404 -10.14 21.08 8.32
CA HIS A 404 -9.03 21.25 7.38
C HIS A 404 -8.05 22.36 7.80
N TRP A 405 -8.56 23.49 8.32
CA TRP A 405 -7.71 24.63 8.69
C TRP A 405 -6.83 24.31 9.88
N THR A 406 -7.39 23.66 10.89
CA THR A 406 -6.66 23.16 12.05
C THR A 406 -5.53 22.20 11.64
N LYS A 407 -5.77 21.31 10.67
CA LYS A 407 -4.69 20.46 10.12
C LYS A 407 -3.57 21.27 9.50
N MET A 408 -3.91 22.27 8.70
CA MET A 408 -2.93 23.10 8.01
C MET A 408 -2.10 23.92 9.00
N ASP A 409 -2.73 24.44 10.05
CA ASP A 409 -2.03 25.15 11.12
C ASP A 409 -1.03 24.23 11.84
N TYR A 410 -1.45 23.03 12.22
CA TYR A 410 -0.56 22.05 12.86
C TYR A 410 0.56 21.57 11.93
N PHE A 411 0.27 21.37 10.66
CA PHE A 411 1.30 20.98 9.70
C PHE A 411 2.28 22.11 9.43
N PHE A 412 1.81 23.36 9.41
CA PHE A 412 2.67 24.53 9.31
C PHE A 412 3.60 24.65 10.53
N GLU A 413 3.10 24.40 11.74
CA GLU A 413 3.94 24.30 12.94
C GLU A 413 5.00 23.20 12.81
N LEU A 414 4.61 21.99 12.41
CA LEU A 414 5.52 20.87 12.17
C LEU A 414 6.60 21.20 11.14
N SER A 415 6.23 21.89 10.06
CA SER A 415 7.16 22.31 9.00
C SER A 415 8.24 23.28 9.49
N GLN A 416 7.96 24.00 10.58
CA GLN A 416 8.90 24.90 11.25
C GLN A 416 9.68 24.22 12.37
N GLY A 417 9.60 22.89 12.50
CA GLY A 417 10.22 22.13 13.58
C GLY A 417 9.58 22.38 14.95
N ARG A 418 8.37 22.96 14.99
CA ARG A 418 7.61 23.17 16.22
C ARG A 418 6.71 21.96 16.45
N VAL A 419 6.67 21.49 17.70
CA VAL A 419 5.82 20.37 18.12
C VAL A 419 4.43 20.93 18.46
N PRO A 420 3.37 20.57 17.72
CA PRO A 420 2.02 21.04 18.02
C PRO A 420 1.58 20.67 19.43
N SER A 421 0.74 21.50 20.06
CA SER A 421 0.20 21.22 21.40
C SER A 421 -0.51 19.86 21.49
N LEU A 422 -1.06 19.39 20.38
CA LEU A 422 -1.72 18.08 20.27
C LEU A 422 -0.76 16.90 20.53
N PHE A 423 0.52 17.04 20.20
CA PHE A 423 1.55 16.03 20.46
C PHE A 423 1.83 15.84 21.94
N GLN A 424 1.55 16.83 22.81
CA GLN A 424 1.67 16.65 24.26
C GLN A 424 0.71 15.58 24.81
N ARG A 425 -0.25 15.11 24.00
CA ARG A 425 -1.18 14.03 24.31
C ARG A 425 -0.70 12.65 23.80
N CYS A 426 0.31 12.62 22.93
CA CYS A 426 0.91 11.38 22.42
C CYS A 426 2.10 10.95 23.29
N ARG A 427 2.29 9.64 23.42
CA ARG A 427 3.28 9.02 24.34
C ARG A 427 4.45 8.38 23.60
N PHE A 428 4.47 8.42 22.27
CA PHE A 428 5.41 7.66 21.45
C PHE A 428 6.43 8.59 20.83
N SER A 429 7.53 8.83 21.55
CA SER A 429 8.65 9.68 21.10
C SER A 429 9.10 9.33 19.68
N ASP A 430 9.09 8.05 19.32
CA ASP A 430 9.57 7.57 18.03
C ASP A 430 8.59 7.86 16.88
N GLU A 431 7.26 7.81 17.13
CA GLU A 431 6.25 8.16 16.11
C GLU A 431 6.25 9.66 15.85
N GLU A 432 6.42 10.46 16.91
CA GLU A 432 6.47 11.91 16.84
C GLU A 432 7.74 12.40 16.14
N ASP A 433 8.89 11.86 16.53
CA ASP A 433 10.18 12.11 15.90
C ASP A 433 10.14 11.76 14.40
N MET A 434 9.46 10.66 14.03
CA MET A 434 9.28 10.31 12.61
C MET A 434 8.47 11.38 11.86
N ILE A 435 7.36 11.89 12.42
CA ILE A 435 6.60 12.98 11.78
C ILE A 435 7.48 14.23 11.63
N LEU A 436 8.18 14.63 12.70
CA LEU A 436 9.01 15.83 12.69
C LEU A 436 10.12 15.75 11.64
N ARG A 437 10.79 14.60 11.52
CA ARG A 437 11.81 14.35 10.49
C ARG A 437 11.25 14.43 9.08
N MET A 438 10.07 13.85 8.84
CA MET A 438 9.44 13.89 7.51
C MET A 438 8.85 15.27 7.16
N ALA A 439 8.34 16.01 8.14
CA ALA A 439 7.71 17.31 7.94
C ALA A 439 8.70 18.48 7.87
N GLY A 440 9.92 18.31 8.40
CA GLY A 440 10.96 19.34 8.47
C GLY A 440 11.50 19.80 7.11
N SER A 441 12.62 20.53 7.13
CA SER A 441 13.23 21.10 5.92
C SER A 441 13.54 20.03 4.86
N PRO A 442 13.29 20.28 3.56
CA PRO A 442 13.47 19.32 2.47
C PRO A 442 14.80 18.57 2.49
N GLU A 443 15.90 19.26 2.77
CA GLU A 443 17.27 18.74 2.82
C GLU A 443 17.55 17.78 3.99
N ASN A 444 16.71 17.81 5.03
CA ASN A 444 16.85 16.99 6.23
C ASN A 444 15.82 15.84 6.29
N ARG A 445 14.93 15.75 5.31
CA ARG A 445 13.91 14.69 5.27
C ARG A 445 14.56 13.33 5.02
N PRO A 446 14.08 12.27 5.69
CA PRO A 446 14.57 10.92 5.43
C PRO A 446 14.19 10.48 4.01
N THR A 447 14.95 9.53 3.49
CA THR A 447 14.61 8.79 2.27
C THR A 447 13.38 7.90 2.51
N ALA A 448 12.67 7.53 1.44
CA ALA A 448 11.54 6.62 1.54
C ALA A 448 11.93 5.26 2.17
N SER A 449 13.12 4.73 1.88
CA SER A 449 13.64 3.51 2.50
C SER A 449 13.84 3.65 4.01
N GLU A 450 14.33 4.79 4.49
CA GLU A 450 14.45 5.06 5.93
C GLU A 450 13.07 5.15 6.59
N VAL A 451 12.09 5.77 5.92
CA VAL A 451 10.70 5.82 6.41
C VAL A 451 10.09 4.42 6.51
N VAL A 452 10.29 3.57 5.50
CA VAL A 452 9.85 2.16 5.51
C VAL A 452 10.49 1.42 6.69
N TYR A 453 11.80 1.54 6.86
CA TYR A 453 12.52 0.91 7.97
C TYR A 453 11.97 1.34 9.35
N LEU A 454 11.70 2.64 9.53
CA LEU A 454 11.11 3.16 10.76
C LEU A 454 9.68 2.63 10.97
N ALA A 455 8.86 2.60 9.92
CA ALA A 455 7.49 2.09 9.97
C ALA A 455 7.45 0.58 10.32
N GLU A 456 8.34 -0.22 9.73
CA GLU A 456 8.48 -1.65 10.08
C GLU A 456 8.92 -1.85 11.52
N LYS A 457 9.87 -1.06 11.99
CA LYS A 457 10.32 -1.10 13.40
C LYS A 457 9.15 -0.80 14.35
N MET A 458 8.27 0.15 14.03
CA MET A 458 7.10 0.47 14.86
C MET A 458 6.09 -0.67 14.93
N ILE A 459 5.94 -1.47 13.87
CA ILE A 459 5.11 -2.69 13.88
C ILE A 459 5.77 -3.73 14.80
N HIS A 460 7.08 -3.92 14.67
CA HIS A 460 7.83 -4.90 15.46
C HIS A 460 8.01 -4.55 16.93
N VAL A 461 7.91 -3.27 17.35
CA VAL A 461 7.98 -2.89 18.77
C VAL A 461 6.79 -3.43 19.56
N ILE A 462 5.59 -3.49 18.98
CA ILE A 462 4.44 -4.16 19.63
C ILE A 462 4.60 -5.68 19.56
N GLU A 463 5.12 -6.22 18.46
CA GLU A 463 5.49 -7.64 18.45
C GLU A 463 6.56 -7.93 19.51
N TRP A 464 7.52 -7.07 19.81
CA TRP A 464 8.54 -7.29 20.84
C TRP A 464 7.99 -7.27 22.28
N VAL A 465 6.92 -6.51 22.53
CA VAL A 465 6.24 -6.52 23.84
C VAL A 465 5.45 -7.82 24.05
N ALA A 466 5.18 -8.59 22.98
CA ALA A 466 4.52 -9.89 23.01
C ALA A 466 5.38 -11.08 22.52
N PHE A 467 6.56 -10.85 21.96
CA PHE A 467 7.34 -11.89 21.28
C PHE A 467 8.85 -11.67 21.42
N GLY A 468 9.53 -12.65 21.99
CA GLY A 468 11.00 -12.67 22.07
C GLY A 468 11.67 -12.92 20.71
N PRO A 469 12.99 -12.72 20.59
CA PRO A 469 13.73 -12.86 19.34
C PRO A 469 13.54 -14.24 18.69
N ARG A 470 13.42 -14.28 17.35
CA ARG A 470 13.40 -15.52 16.57
C ARG A 470 14.68 -16.33 16.84
N ARG A 471 14.54 -17.60 17.21
CA ARG A 471 15.67 -18.54 17.24
C ARG A 471 16.08 -18.88 15.81
N GLU A 472 17.38 -18.95 15.56
CA GLU A 472 17.98 -19.23 14.23
C GLU A 472 17.63 -20.62 13.67
N THR A 473 17.07 -21.52 14.50
CA THR A 473 16.53 -22.81 14.08
C THR A 473 15.16 -23.08 14.73
N PRO A 474 14.07 -23.26 13.96
CA PRO A 474 12.75 -23.54 14.50
C PRO A 474 12.73 -24.94 15.15
N SER A 475 12.30 -25.00 16.41
CA SER A 475 12.10 -26.27 17.11
C SER A 475 10.85 -26.98 16.56
N THR A 476 10.86 -28.31 16.54
CA THR A 476 9.69 -29.11 16.14
C THR A 476 9.24 -29.97 17.31
N TYR A 477 7.92 -30.16 17.43
CA TYR A 477 7.29 -30.93 18.49
C TYR A 477 6.28 -31.90 17.86
N ASP A 478 6.51 -33.20 17.99
CA ASP A 478 5.59 -34.23 17.49
C ASP A 478 4.58 -34.59 18.60
N GLY A 479 3.29 -34.38 18.31
CA GLY A 479 2.19 -34.60 19.25
C GLY A 479 1.59 -36.01 19.16
N PRO A 480 0.87 -36.47 20.21
CA PRO A 480 0.24 -37.79 20.26
C PRO A 480 -0.83 -38.02 19.17
N SER A 481 -1.39 -36.96 18.60
CA SER A 481 -2.34 -37.06 17.47
C SER A 481 -1.67 -37.36 16.12
N GLY A 482 -0.35 -37.40 16.05
CA GLY A 482 0.43 -37.49 14.81
C GLY A 482 0.73 -36.13 14.16
N ARG A 483 0.27 -35.03 14.77
CA ARG A 483 0.58 -33.66 14.33
C ARG A 483 2.03 -33.29 14.59
N ARG A 484 2.65 -32.63 13.61
CA ARG A 484 3.96 -32.00 13.76
C ARG A 484 3.81 -30.49 13.93
N TYR A 485 4.13 -30.00 15.11
CA TYR A 485 4.10 -28.59 15.46
C TYR A 485 5.46 -27.94 15.20
N VAL A 486 5.49 -26.95 14.32
CA VAL A 486 6.70 -26.19 14.00
C VAL A 486 6.67 -24.86 14.77
N ASP A 487 7.67 -24.60 15.62
CA ASP A 487 7.84 -23.32 16.32
C ASP A 487 8.10 -22.19 15.32
N ILE A 488 7.27 -21.16 15.38
CA ILE A 488 7.36 -19.96 14.54
C ILE A 488 7.50 -18.67 15.36
N GLY A 489 7.65 -18.75 16.69
CA GLY A 489 7.92 -17.60 17.56
C GLY A 489 7.49 -17.78 19.02
N LEU A 490 8.16 -17.09 19.94
CA LEU A 490 7.84 -17.08 21.37
C LEU A 490 6.68 -16.11 21.66
N LEU A 491 5.54 -16.56 22.21
CA LEU A 491 4.39 -15.74 22.64
C LEU A 491 4.52 -15.14 24.04
N GLY A 492 5.35 -15.72 24.90
CA GLY A 492 5.50 -15.26 26.27
C GLY A 492 6.44 -16.14 27.08
N ASN A 493 7.11 -15.54 28.06
CA ASN A 493 8.02 -16.22 28.97
C ASN A 493 7.64 -15.86 30.42
N GLY A 494 7.01 -16.80 31.12
CA GLY A 494 6.68 -16.69 32.54
C GLY A 494 7.69 -17.45 33.40
N GLY A 495 7.78 -17.13 34.69
CA GLY A 495 8.78 -17.71 35.61
C GLY A 495 8.77 -19.25 35.72
N TYR A 496 7.73 -19.92 35.22
CA TYR A 496 7.58 -21.38 35.27
C TYR A 496 7.28 -22.04 33.91
N ALA A 497 7.03 -21.27 32.84
CA ALA A 497 6.66 -21.80 31.53
C ALA A 497 6.94 -20.83 30.38
N GLU A 498 7.26 -21.38 29.21
CA GLU A 498 7.40 -20.63 27.94
C GLU A 498 6.22 -20.98 27.03
N VAL A 499 5.65 -19.98 26.36
CA VAL A 499 4.55 -20.17 25.40
C VAL A 499 5.06 -19.81 24.00
N PHE A 500 4.82 -20.68 23.03
CA PHE A 500 5.27 -20.55 21.64
C PHE A 500 4.07 -20.55 20.70
N LYS A 501 4.16 -19.78 19.61
CA LYS A 501 3.27 -19.91 18.46
C LYS A 501 3.80 -21.04 17.59
N VAL A 502 2.93 -21.99 17.26
CA VAL A 502 3.28 -23.14 16.44
C VAL A 502 2.36 -23.27 15.25
N GLU A 503 2.88 -23.77 14.13
CA GLU A 503 2.13 -24.03 12.89
C GLU A 503 2.12 -25.53 12.58
N VAL A 504 0.97 -26.01 12.11
CA VAL A 504 0.76 -27.38 11.62
C VAL A 504 0.21 -27.28 10.21
N VAL A 505 0.72 -28.11 9.30
CA VAL A 505 0.20 -28.23 7.94
C VAL A 505 -0.60 -29.53 7.82
N GLU A 506 -1.91 -29.42 7.66
CA GLU A 506 -2.84 -30.55 7.46
C GLU A 506 -3.61 -30.32 6.17
N ASN A 507 -3.69 -31.32 5.29
CA ASN A 507 -4.45 -31.23 4.02
C ASN A 507 -4.13 -30.00 3.13
N SER A 508 -2.87 -29.54 3.14
CA SER A 508 -2.42 -28.30 2.47
C SER A 508 -2.93 -26.98 3.09
N GLU A 509 -3.62 -27.04 4.23
CA GLU A 509 -4.03 -25.88 5.03
C GLU A 509 -3.11 -25.68 6.23
N LYS A 510 -2.91 -24.41 6.60
CA LYS A 510 -2.06 -24.02 7.73
C LYS A 510 -2.92 -23.71 8.94
N HIS A 511 -2.76 -24.50 9.99
CA HIS A 511 -3.39 -24.27 11.29
C HIS A 511 -2.37 -23.77 12.29
N ARG A 512 -2.77 -22.82 13.15
CA ARG A 512 -1.88 -22.19 14.13
C ARG A 512 -2.41 -22.38 15.55
N TYR A 513 -1.49 -22.67 16.48
CA TYR A 513 -1.79 -22.98 17.88
C TYR A 513 -0.82 -22.26 18.82
N ALA A 514 -1.17 -22.23 20.10
CA ALA A 514 -0.28 -21.84 21.19
C ALA A 514 0.24 -23.09 21.92
N LEU A 515 1.55 -23.23 22.07
CA LEU A 515 2.20 -24.35 22.75
C LEU A 515 2.87 -23.83 24.04
N LYS A 516 2.37 -24.25 25.21
CA LYS A 516 2.97 -23.94 26.51
C LYS A 516 3.86 -25.11 26.96
N ARG A 517 5.13 -24.79 27.20
CA ARG A 517 6.17 -25.71 27.71
C ARG A 517 6.52 -25.35 29.14
N LEU A 518 6.27 -26.26 30.08
CA LEU A 518 6.59 -26.05 31.48
C LEU A 518 8.05 -26.43 31.79
N MET A 519 8.72 -25.62 32.62
CA MET A 519 10.12 -25.84 33.02
C MET A 519 10.22 -26.93 34.12
N ARG A 520 11.33 -27.68 34.12
CA ARG A 520 11.54 -28.86 35.00
C ARG A 520 11.70 -28.42 36.46
N SER A 521 10.81 -28.85 37.35
CA SER A 521 10.96 -28.70 38.82
C SER A 521 10.31 -29.88 39.55
N GLU A 522 10.98 -30.45 40.56
CA GLU A 522 10.48 -31.60 41.35
C GLU A 522 9.24 -31.27 42.20
N GLN A 523 8.91 -29.97 42.38
CA GLN A 523 7.74 -29.51 43.14
C GLN A 523 6.47 -29.35 42.28
N ASN A 524 6.55 -29.54 40.96
CA ASN A 524 5.51 -29.12 40.01
C ASN A 524 4.51 -30.19 39.55
N ASN A 525 4.67 -31.48 39.89
CA ASN A 525 3.79 -32.54 39.34
C ASN A 525 2.30 -32.35 39.67
N GLN A 526 1.98 -31.82 40.85
CA GLN A 526 0.58 -31.54 41.23
C GLN A 526 -0.01 -30.31 40.53
N VAL A 527 0.81 -29.29 40.22
CA VAL A 527 0.37 -28.07 39.53
C VAL A 527 0.13 -28.38 38.05
N ILE A 528 1.03 -29.15 37.45
CA ILE A 528 0.97 -29.66 36.07
C ILE A 528 -0.32 -30.45 35.83
N GLN A 529 -0.63 -31.41 36.73
CA GLN A 529 -1.85 -32.22 36.58
C GLN A 529 -3.12 -31.38 36.77
N ARG A 530 -3.12 -30.42 37.70
CA ARG A 530 -4.26 -29.52 37.93
C ARG A 530 -4.58 -28.66 36.71
N GLU A 531 -3.57 -28.17 35.99
CA GLU A 531 -3.80 -27.34 34.79
C GLU A 531 -4.50 -28.15 33.69
N ILE A 532 -4.05 -29.38 33.43
CA ILE A 532 -4.68 -30.30 32.46
C ILE A 532 -6.10 -30.65 32.91
N ASP A 533 -6.27 -31.03 34.18
CA ASP A 533 -7.57 -31.43 34.72
C ASP A 533 -8.58 -30.26 34.64
N ALA A 534 -8.15 -29.04 34.98
CA ALA A 534 -8.98 -27.85 34.87
C ALA A 534 -9.35 -27.57 33.41
N MET A 535 -8.37 -27.55 32.49
CA MET A 535 -8.63 -27.30 31.06
C MET A 535 -9.53 -28.37 30.42
N THR A 536 -9.42 -29.63 30.86
CA THR A 536 -10.27 -30.73 30.37
C THR A 536 -11.71 -30.60 30.87
N ASN A 537 -11.90 -30.17 32.12
CA ASN A 537 -13.22 -30.09 32.75
C ASN A 537 -13.96 -28.75 32.53
N LEU A 538 -13.26 -27.70 32.11
CA LEU A 538 -13.78 -26.33 31.96
C LEU A 538 -13.96 -25.92 30.48
N GLN A 539 -14.44 -26.85 29.65
CA GLN A 539 -14.69 -26.58 28.23
C GLN A 539 -15.87 -25.60 28.05
N HIS A 540 -15.55 -24.39 27.60
CA HIS A 540 -16.51 -23.31 27.41
C HIS A 540 -16.08 -22.40 26.25
N GLU A 541 -17.01 -21.61 25.67
CA GLU A 541 -16.65 -20.66 24.63
C GLU A 541 -15.69 -19.57 25.12
N ASN A 542 -15.83 -19.17 26.40
CA ASN A 542 -14.98 -18.15 27.04
C ASN A 542 -13.82 -18.68 27.88
N VAL A 543 -13.44 -19.95 27.73
CA VAL A 543 -12.25 -20.54 28.37
C VAL A 543 -11.34 -21.07 27.28
N VAL A 544 -10.03 -20.90 27.42
CA VAL A 544 -9.05 -21.34 26.42
C VAL A 544 -9.15 -22.86 26.22
N LYS A 545 -9.30 -23.28 24.97
CA LYS A 545 -9.45 -24.69 24.62
C LYS A 545 -8.11 -25.41 24.59
N LEU A 546 -8.04 -26.52 25.31
CA LEU A 546 -7.00 -27.53 25.18
C LEU A 546 -7.18 -28.29 23.86
N VAL A 547 -6.11 -28.39 23.07
CA VAL A 547 -6.05 -29.18 21.83
C VAL A 547 -5.46 -30.54 22.11
N GLU A 548 -4.26 -30.59 22.69
CA GLU A 548 -3.59 -31.82 23.12
C GLU A 548 -2.48 -31.53 24.13
N ASN A 549 -2.02 -32.56 24.85
CA ASN A 549 -0.90 -32.45 25.80
C ASN A 549 -0.11 -33.75 25.86
N TRP A 550 1.17 -33.68 26.19
CA TRP A 550 2.05 -34.84 26.39
C TRP A 550 3.34 -34.48 27.13
N MET A 551 4.11 -35.50 27.51
CA MET A 551 5.43 -35.34 28.11
C MET A 551 6.53 -35.44 27.06
N LEU A 552 7.43 -34.45 27.00
CA LEU A 552 8.62 -34.43 26.16
C LEU A 552 9.85 -34.13 27.02
N ASP A 553 10.84 -35.01 27.05
CA ASP A 553 12.07 -34.87 27.85
C ASP A 553 11.84 -34.52 29.35
N GLY A 554 10.77 -35.07 29.92
CA GLY A 554 10.38 -34.81 31.31
C GLY A 554 9.78 -33.43 31.55
N ARG A 555 9.33 -32.74 30.49
CA ARG A 555 8.57 -31.48 30.53
C ARG A 555 7.16 -31.71 29.98
N LEU A 556 6.17 -31.08 30.59
CA LEU A 556 4.81 -31.10 30.04
C LEU A 556 4.70 -30.08 28.89
N ILE A 557 4.15 -30.54 27.78
CA ILE A 557 3.75 -29.73 26.63
C ILE A 557 2.22 -29.66 26.60
N ILE A 558 1.67 -28.47 26.51
CA ILE A 558 0.23 -28.19 26.40
C ILE A 558 0.01 -27.40 25.11
N VAL A 559 -0.78 -27.91 24.19
CA VAL A 559 -1.19 -27.21 22.96
C VAL A 559 -2.62 -26.72 23.12
N MET A 560 -2.84 -25.45 22.80
CA MET A 560 -4.09 -24.71 23.00
C MET A 560 -4.49 -23.97 21.74
N GLU A 561 -5.75 -23.57 21.66
CA GLU A 561 -6.18 -22.62 20.61
C GLU A 561 -5.35 -21.34 20.65
N LEU A 562 -4.98 -20.81 19.48
CA LEU A 562 -4.26 -19.55 19.38
C LEU A 562 -5.25 -18.38 19.47
N CYS A 563 -5.01 -17.45 20.40
CA CYS A 563 -5.75 -16.19 20.49
C CYS A 563 -4.95 -15.03 19.90
N GLY A 564 -5.63 -13.95 19.53
CA GLY A 564 -5.05 -12.76 18.88
C GLY A 564 -4.21 -11.86 19.79
N GLY A 565 -4.25 -12.05 21.10
CA GLY A 565 -3.44 -11.31 22.07
C GLY A 565 -4.03 -11.34 23.49
N THR A 566 -3.38 -10.66 24.43
CA THR A 566 -3.88 -10.51 25.80
C THR A 566 -4.72 -9.24 25.94
N LEU A 567 -5.62 -9.20 26.91
CA LEU A 567 -6.35 -7.99 27.28
C LEU A 567 -5.37 -6.89 27.73
N PHE A 568 -4.28 -7.26 28.41
CA PHE A 568 -3.21 -6.33 28.80
C PHE A 568 -2.62 -5.58 27.59
N SER A 569 -2.24 -6.31 26.54
CA SER A 569 -1.72 -5.70 25.31
C SER A 569 -2.77 -4.84 24.60
N TRP A 570 -4.03 -5.25 24.62
CA TRP A 570 -5.11 -4.48 24.02
C TRP A 570 -5.39 -3.17 24.77
N LEU A 571 -5.37 -3.19 26.10
CA LEU A 571 -5.53 -2.00 26.95
C LEU A 571 -4.40 -0.98 26.73
N ASP A 572 -3.20 -1.46 26.36
CA ASP A 572 -2.03 -0.63 26.06
C ASP A 572 -2.07 -0.05 24.62
N ASP A 573 -2.65 -0.80 23.66
CA ASP A 573 -2.67 -0.45 22.24
C ASP A 573 -3.96 0.26 21.75
N SER A 574 -5.06 0.19 22.48
CA SER A 574 -6.35 0.79 22.05
C SER A 574 -6.38 2.31 22.22
N ARG A 575 -6.63 3.08 21.14
CA ARG A 575 -6.79 4.55 21.21
C ARG A 575 -8.14 4.97 21.78
N ASP A 576 -9.18 4.37 21.23
CA ASP A 576 -10.56 4.53 21.65
C ASP A 576 -11.10 3.16 22.06
N ARG A 577 -11.74 3.13 23.23
CA ARG A 577 -12.42 1.96 23.76
C ARG A 577 -13.91 2.28 23.87
N PRO A 578 -14.69 2.07 22.80
CA PRO A 578 -16.14 2.29 22.84
C PRO A 578 -16.77 1.49 23.98
N ALA A 579 -17.76 2.09 24.66
CA ALA A 579 -18.44 1.47 25.80
C ALA A 579 -19.03 0.10 25.42
N LYS A 580 -19.57 -0.03 24.20
CA LYS A 580 -20.09 -1.29 23.66
C LYS A 580 -19.05 -2.40 23.56
N LEU A 581 -17.80 -2.05 23.24
CA LEU A 581 -16.71 -3.01 23.12
C LEU A 581 -16.19 -3.43 24.50
N THR A 582 -16.00 -2.47 25.41
CA THR A 582 -15.53 -2.76 26.78
C THR A 582 -16.54 -3.58 27.57
N THR A 583 -17.84 -3.25 27.46
CA THR A 583 -18.93 -4.01 28.10
C THR A 583 -19.04 -5.43 27.56
N ARG A 584 -18.91 -5.63 26.24
CA ARG A 584 -18.89 -6.98 25.63
C ARG A 584 -17.69 -7.82 26.08
N VAL A 585 -16.51 -7.22 26.11
CA VAL A 585 -15.30 -7.90 26.62
C VAL A 585 -15.52 -8.29 28.09
N PHE A 586 -16.01 -7.38 28.91
CA PHE A 586 -16.25 -7.67 30.32
C PHE A 586 -17.33 -8.74 30.55
N GLU A 587 -18.42 -8.69 29.78
CA GLU A 587 -19.47 -9.69 29.83
C GLU A 587 -18.96 -11.09 29.45
N GLY A 588 -18.08 -11.19 28.43
CA GLY A 588 -17.40 -12.44 28.09
C GLY A 588 -16.48 -12.98 29.20
N ILE A 589 -15.78 -12.09 29.93
CA ILE A 589 -15.01 -12.48 31.13
C ILE A 589 -15.96 -13.03 32.20
N CYS A 590 -17.09 -12.36 32.45
CA CYS A 590 -18.08 -12.78 33.44
C CYS A 590 -18.70 -14.14 33.08
N ALA A 591 -19.09 -14.35 31.82
CA ALA A 591 -19.63 -15.61 31.33
C ALA A 591 -18.65 -16.78 31.54
N GLY A 592 -17.37 -16.57 31.21
CA GLY A 592 -16.31 -17.54 31.48
C GLY A 592 -16.16 -17.86 32.97
N LEU A 593 -16.18 -16.84 33.83
CA LEU A 593 -16.04 -17.04 35.27
C LEU A 593 -17.24 -17.76 35.90
N VAL A 594 -18.46 -17.44 35.45
CA VAL A 594 -19.69 -18.17 35.84
C VAL A 594 -19.53 -19.65 35.56
N HIS A 595 -19.04 -20.01 34.37
CA HIS A 595 -18.80 -21.41 34.02
C HIS A 595 -17.78 -22.07 34.97
N ILE A 596 -16.64 -21.42 35.20
CA ILE A 596 -15.58 -21.90 36.10
C ILE A 596 -16.13 -22.17 37.51
N HIS A 597 -16.84 -21.20 38.09
CA HIS A 597 -17.41 -21.31 39.44
C HIS A 597 -18.54 -22.34 39.51
N SER A 598 -19.37 -22.47 38.46
CA SER A 598 -20.46 -23.47 38.41
C SER A 598 -19.96 -24.91 38.47
N LYS A 599 -18.70 -25.16 38.06
CA LYS A 599 -18.03 -26.45 38.14
C LYS A 599 -17.26 -26.66 39.44
N GLY A 600 -17.34 -25.71 40.36
CA GLY A 600 -16.65 -25.72 41.66
C GLY A 600 -15.18 -25.33 41.58
N TYR A 601 -14.70 -24.77 40.47
CA TYR A 601 -13.33 -24.28 40.35
C TYR A 601 -13.21 -22.83 40.77
N ILE A 602 -12.03 -22.47 41.28
CA ILE A 602 -11.61 -21.08 41.54
C ILE A 602 -10.34 -20.83 40.72
N HIS A 603 -10.27 -19.72 39.98
CA HIS A 603 -9.19 -19.43 39.04
C HIS A 603 -7.89 -19.01 39.75
N ARG A 604 -8.01 -18.10 40.71
CA ARG A 604 -6.94 -17.59 41.60
C ARG A 604 -5.88 -16.68 41.00
N ASP A 605 -5.86 -16.54 39.67
CA ASP A 605 -4.91 -15.66 38.96
C ASP A 605 -5.56 -14.85 37.83
N LEU A 606 -6.73 -14.28 38.08
CA LEU A 606 -7.41 -13.42 37.09
C LEU A 606 -6.72 -12.05 37.03
N HIS A 607 -6.16 -11.73 35.86
CA HIS A 607 -5.63 -10.41 35.53
C HIS A 607 -5.57 -10.25 34.00
N PRO A 608 -5.38 -9.03 33.46
CA PRO A 608 -5.49 -8.78 32.01
C PRO A 608 -4.51 -9.58 31.12
N ARG A 609 -3.43 -10.16 31.64
CA ARG A 609 -2.54 -11.00 30.82
C ARG A 609 -3.08 -12.42 30.64
N ASN A 610 -3.95 -12.87 31.56
CA ASN A 610 -4.60 -14.18 31.54
C ASN A 610 -6.00 -14.12 30.90
N ILE A 611 -6.41 -12.96 30.41
CA ILE A 611 -7.58 -12.81 29.54
C ILE A 611 -7.07 -12.63 28.12
N LEU A 612 -7.43 -13.54 27.22
CA LEU A 612 -7.06 -13.50 25.81
C LEU A 612 -8.23 -13.02 24.96
N LEU A 613 -7.92 -12.30 23.90
CA LEU A 613 -8.90 -11.80 22.93
C LEU A 613 -8.63 -12.45 21.57
N ASN A 614 -9.69 -12.87 20.89
CA ASN A 614 -9.61 -13.38 19.54
C ASN A 614 -10.56 -12.61 18.62
N TRP A 615 -10.00 -11.97 17.60
CA TRP A 615 -10.72 -11.10 16.68
C TRP A 615 -11.23 -11.90 15.48
N PRO A 616 -12.50 -11.75 15.10
CA PRO A 616 -13.00 -12.36 13.88
C PRO A 616 -12.36 -11.69 12.65
N ASN A 617 -12.25 -12.44 11.55
CA ASN A 617 -11.71 -11.93 10.29
C ASN A 617 -12.65 -10.92 9.59
N SER A 618 -13.90 -10.79 10.07
CA SER A 618 -14.91 -9.87 9.52
C SER A 618 -14.95 -8.55 10.29
N PHE A 619 -15.10 -7.44 9.56
CA PHE A 619 -15.01 -6.06 10.03
C PHE A 619 -16.00 -5.68 11.16
N ASP A 620 -17.12 -6.39 11.29
CA ASP A 620 -18.20 -6.04 12.23
C ASP A 620 -18.24 -6.95 13.47
N GLY A 621 -17.23 -7.81 13.64
CA GLY A 621 -17.25 -8.83 14.67
C GLY A 621 -16.52 -8.38 15.94
N PHE A 622 -17.19 -8.57 17.07
CA PHE A 622 -16.62 -8.30 18.39
C PHE A 622 -15.60 -9.39 18.78
N PRO A 623 -14.57 -9.05 19.57
CA PRO A 623 -13.60 -10.04 20.00
C PRO A 623 -14.28 -11.07 20.89
N THR A 624 -13.97 -12.34 20.65
CA THR A 624 -14.29 -13.39 21.60
C THR A 624 -13.26 -13.37 22.72
N VAL A 625 -13.74 -13.52 23.96
CA VAL A 625 -12.90 -13.49 25.17
C VAL A 625 -12.60 -14.91 25.61
N LYS A 626 -11.37 -15.18 26.03
CA LYS A 626 -10.92 -16.48 26.56
C LYS A 626 -10.17 -16.29 27.87
N ILE A 627 -10.65 -16.87 28.96
CA ILE A 627 -9.90 -16.97 30.21
C ILE A 627 -8.84 -18.07 30.04
N ALA A 628 -7.59 -17.75 30.38
CA ALA A 628 -6.42 -18.60 30.22
C ALA A 628 -5.59 -18.69 31.50
N ASP A 629 -4.57 -19.55 31.47
CA ASP A 629 -3.66 -19.85 32.58
C ASP A 629 -4.33 -20.43 33.84
N LEU A 630 -4.86 -21.64 33.68
CA LEU A 630 -5.54 -22.39 34.74
C LEU A 630 -4.58 -23.12 35.70
N GLY A 631 -3.28 -22.82 35.67
CA GLY A 631 -2.26 -23.52 36.47
C GLY A 631 -2.46 -23.42 37.98
N LEU A 632 -3.07 -22.31 38.45
CA LEU A 632 -3.43 -22.12 39.85
C LEU A 632 -4.88 -22.50 40.17
N SER A 633 -5.65 -22.93 39.17
CA SER A 633 -7.05 -23.30 39.34
C SER A 633 -7.19 -24.56 40.18
N VAL A 634 -8.15 -24.55 41.10
CA VAL A 634 -8.42 -25.69 41.99
C VAL A 634 -9.92 -25.88 42.11
N LYS A 635 -10.36 -27.14 42.05
CA LYS A 635 -11.73 -27.53 42.41
C LYS A 635 -11.86 -27.57 43.93
N VAL A 636 -12.81 -26.84 44.48
CA VAL A 636 -12.96 -26.67 45.93
C VAL A 636 -14.35 -27.11 46.37
N ASP A 637 -14.39 -28.08 47.28
CA ASP A 637 -15.60 -28.47 48.03
C ASP A 637 -15.57 -27.80 49.42
N GLY A 638 -15.53 -26.46 49.48
CA GLY A 638 -15.49 -25.68 50.74
C GLY A 638 -14.46 -24.54 50.78
N LEU A 639 -13.82 -24.29 51.94
CA LEU A 639 -12.81 -23.24 52.11
C LEU A 639 -11.41 -23.78 51.78
N LEU A 640 -10.79 -23.30 50.69
CA LEU A 640 -9.45 -23.70 50.29
C LEU A 640 -8.39 -23.04 51.19
N ARG A 641 -7.35 -23.79 51.56
CA ARG A 641 -6.19 -23.29 52.31
C ARG A 641 -4.90 -23.59 51.55
N THR A 642 -4.28 -22.59 50.94
CA THR A 642 -3.13 -22.76 50.02
C THR A 642 -2.00 -21.76 50.27
N ALA A 643 -0.77 -22.13 49.88
CA ALA A 643 0.42 -21.28 49.89
C ALA A 643 0.69 -20.58 48.54
N GLY A 644 0.00 -20.99 47.47
CA GLY A 644 0.17 -20.42 46.13
C GLY A 644 -0.71 -19.20 45.93
N ILE A 645 -0.10 -18.06 45.62
CA ILE A 645 -0.79 -16.78 45.45
C ILE A 645 -0.55 -16.33 44.00
N GLY A 646 -1.61 -15.97 43.30
CA GLY A 646 -1.53 -15.40 41.95
C GLY A 646 -0.92 -13.99 41.97
N CYS A 647 -1.16 -13.22 40.92
CA CYS A 647 -0.68 -11.86 40.78
C CYS A 647 -1.11 -10.99 41.99
N LYS A 648 -0.15 -10.60 42.84
CA LYS A 648 -0.39 -9.80 44.05
C LYS A 648 -1.19 -8.53 43.79
N MET A 649 -1.04 -7.93 42.60
CA MET A 649 -1.73 -6.70 42.22
C MET A 649 -3.25 -6.87 42.07
N TYR A 650 -3.70 -8.01 41.54
CA TYR A 650 -5.12 -8.29 41.32
C TYR A 650 -5.75 -9.15 42.41
N SER A 651 -4.96 -9.53 43.42
CA SER A 651 -5.39 -10.37 44.55
C SER A 651 -6.20 -9.58 45.57
N ALA A 652 -7.30 -10.18 46.03
CA ALA A 652 -8.15 -9.61 47.08
C ALA A 652 -7.41 -9.48 48.44
N PRO A 653 -7.80 -8.54 49.33
CA PRO A 653 -7.09 -8.30 50.59
C PRO A 653 -6.96 -9.53 51.49
N GLU A 654 -7.99 -10.37 51.56
CA GLU A 654 -8.06 -11.56 52.41
C GLU A 654 -7.20 -12.73 51.94
N VAL A 655 -6.72 -12.69 50.69
CA VAL A 655 -5.84 -13.72 50.11
C VAL A 655 -4.38 -13.30 50.02
N ARG A 656 -4.05 -12.09 50.51
CA ARG A 656 -2.68 -11.55 50.52
C ARG A 656 -1.87 -12.13 51.68
N PRO A 657 -0.61 -12.52 51.44
CA PRO A 657 0.22 -13.13 52.47
C PRO A 657 0.57 -12.16 53.61
N GLU A 658 0.60 -10.85 53.32
CA GLU A 658 0.89 -9.82 54.32
C GLU A 658 -0.21 -9.67 55.39
N THR A 659 -1.38 -10.27 55.18
CA THR A 659 -2.54 -10.25 56.09
C THR A 659 -2.45 -11.32 57.19
N TYR A 660 -1.52 -12.28 57.07
CA TYR A 660 -1.38 -13.41 58.00
C TYR A 660 0.04 -13.50 58.57
N PRO A 661 0.22 -13.84 59.87
CA PRO A 661 1.54 -14.13 60.44
C PRO A 661 2.28 -15.24 59.68
N GLU A 662 3.63 -15.17 59.58
CA GLU A 662 4.46 -16.16 58.86
C GLU A 662 4.22 -17.62 59.28
N GLU A 663 3.71 -17.83 60.49
CA GLU A 663 3.43 -19.14 61.09
C GLU A 663 2.14 -19.79 60.56
N THR A 664 1.22 -19.02 59.97
CA THR A 664 -0.03 -19.51 59.37
C THR A 664 0.15 -19.84 57.88
N ARG A 665 0.67 -21.04 57.58
CA ARG A 665 0.92 -21.56 56.21
C ARG A 665 -0.31 -21.76 55.29
N ARG A 666 -1.48 -21.23 55.62
CA ARG A 666 -2.76 -21.64 55.00
C ARG A 666 -3.76 -20.48 54.93
N ILE A 667 -3.70 -19.74 53.82
CA ILE A 667 -4.56 -18.59 53.50
C ILE A 667 -5.92 -19.09 52.97
N PRO A 668 -7.06 -18.64 53.52
CA PRO A 668 -8.39 -18.95 53.01
C PRO A 668 -8.60 -18.33 51.63
N TYR A 669 -9.02 -19.14 50.66
CA TYR A 669 -9.31 -18.71 49.30
C TYR A 669 -10.72 -19.21 48.93
N ASP A 670 -11.63 -18.30 48.59
CA ASP A 670 -12.96 -18.62 48.09
C ASP A 670 -13.18 -18.01 46.69
N ASN A 671 -14.33 -18.31 46.08
CA ASN A 671 -14.64 -17.82 44.75
C ASN A 671 -14.90 -16.29 44.70
N LYS A 672 -15.06 -15.63 45.85
CA LYS A 672 -15.25 -14.17 45.95
C LYS A 672 -13.94 -13.42 45.75
N ALA A 673 -12.79 -14.08 45.90
CA ALA A 673 -11.50 -13.49 45.53
C ALA A 673 -11.38 -13.26 44.02
N ASP A 674 -11.88 -14.18 43.18
CA ASP A 674 -11.93 -14.00 41.72
C ASP A 674 -12.84 -12.82 41.32
N ILE A 675 -13.94 -12.60 42.07
CA ILE A 675 -14.87 -11.46 41.86
C ILE A 675 -14.17 -10.12 42.08
N PHE A 676 -13.32 -10.04 43.10
CA PHE A 676 -12.49 -8.86 43.34
C PHE A 676 -11.53 -8.62 42.17
N SER A 677 -10.87 -9.67 41.67
CA SER A 677 -9.93 -9.58 40.55
C SER A 677 -10.60 -9.07 39.27
N ILE A 678 -11.77 -9.60 38.88
CA ILE A 678 -12.51 -9.10 37.71
C ILE A 678 -13.06 -7.68 37.93
N GLY A 679 -13.32 -7.27 39.17
CA GLY A 679 -13.70 -5.89 39.47
C GLY A 679 -12.58 -4.89 39.19
N LEU A 680 -11.32 -5.27 39.42
CA LEU A 680 -10.16 -4.48 39.01
C LEU A 680 -9.97 -4.46 37.50
N ILE A 681 -10.23 -5.58 36.82
CA ILE A 681 -10.23 -5.64 35.35
C ILE A 681 -11.31 -4.71 34.78
N TRP A 682 -12.51 -4.70 35.36
CA TRP A 682 -13.59 -3.80 34.92
C TRP A 682 -13.22 -2.34 35.08
N MET A 683 -12.62 -2.00 36.21
CA MET A 683 -12.09 -0.66 36.45
C MET A 683 -11.05 -0.27 35.39
N GLU A 684 -10.13 -1.17 35.03
CA GLU A 684 -9.12 -0.91 33.99
C GLU A 684 -9.72 -0.80 32.58
N LEU A 685 -10.82 -1.49 32.32
CA LEU A 685 -11.59 -1.36 31.07
C LEU A 685 -12.27 0.01 30.94
N LEU A 686 -12.85 0.51 32.03
CA LEU A 686 -13.58 1.78 32.04
C LEU A 686 -12.69 3.02 32.15
N VAL A 687 -11.58 2.91 32.88
CA VAL A 687 -10.69 4.05 33.08
C VAL A 687 -9.62 4.04 32.00
N ASP A 688 -9.39 5.20 31.40
CA ASP A 688 -8.30 5.40 30.45
C ASP A 688 -6.95 5.53 31.17
N ILE A 689 -6.51 4.41 31.78
CA ILE A 689 -5.29 4.34 32.61
C ILE A 689 -4.06 4.20 31.69
N ARG A 690 -3.79 5.21 30.86
CA ARG A 690 -2.61 5.16 29.94
C ARG A 690 -1.28 5.28 30.70
N ASP A 691 -1.28 5.72 31.96
CA ASP A 691 -0.08 5.91 32.79
C ASP A 691 0.14 4.79 33.82
N CYS A 692 1.35 4.23 33.82
CA CYS A 692 1.85 3.33 34.87
C CYS A 692 1.80 3.96 36.28
N GLY A 693 1.89 5.29 36.38
CA GLY A 693 1.64 6.05 37.60
C GLY A 693 0.18 5.97 38.06
N HIS A 694 -0.79 5.93 37.15
CA HIS A 694 -2.21 5.76 37.46
C HIS A 694 -2.62 4.32 37.74
N ARG A 695 -2.00 3.31 37.10
CA ARG A 695 -2.11 1.91 37.54
C ARG A 695 -1.60 1.81 38.97
N LYS A 696 -0.38 2.32 39.25
CA LYS A 696 0.15 2.44 40.62
C LYS A 696 -0.78 3.24 41.54
N LEU A 697 -1.39 4.33 41.09
CA LEU A 697 -2.33 5.14 41.90
C LEU A 697 -3.61 4.36 42.24
N CYS A 698 -4.20 3.65 41.29
CA CYS A 698 -5.32 2.74 41.54
C CYS A 698 -4.94 1.68 42.58
N PHE A 699 -3.72 1.14 42.49
CA PHE A 699 -3.18 0.16 43.43
C PHE A 699 -2.75 0.76 44.79
N GLU A 700 -2.22 1.98 44.85
CA GLU A 700 -1.80 2.69 46.06
C GLU A 700 -3.02 3.16 46.87
N VAL A 701 -4.07 3.59 46.18
CA VAL A 701 -5.33 3.97 46.79
C VAL A 701 -6.09 2.75 47.36
N ILE A 702 -5.86 1.55 46.80
CA ILE A 702 -6.32 0.27 47.40
C ILE A 702 -5.40 -0.20 48.53
N LYS A 703 -4.15 0.29 48.60
CA LYS A 703 -3.16 -0.07 49.61
C LYS A 703 -3.21 0.77 50.89
N GLU A 704 -3.88 1.92 50.93
CA GLU A 704 -4.04 2.72 52.15
C GLU A 704 -5.19 2.17 53.03
N PRO A 705 -4.89 1.45 54.11
CA PRO A 705 -5.89 0.93 55.01
C PRO A 705 -5.90 1.86 56.23
N GLU A 706 -6.50 3.04 56.14
CA GLU A 706 -6.85 3.76 57.37
C GLU A 706 -8.05 3.03 58.00
N PHE A 707 -7.76 1.96 58.74
CA PHE A 707 -8.73 1.25 59.58
C PHE A 707 -8.91 2.01 60.90
N ILE A 708 -10.15 2.29 61.29
CA ILE A 708 -10.48 2.73 62.66
C ILE A 708 -11.25 1.60 63.34
N GLU A 709 -10.78 1.18 64.51
CA GLU A 709 -11.57 0.39 65.44
C GLU A 709 -12.61 1.27 66.13
N SER A 710 -13.89 1.00 65.88
CA SER A 710 -14.97 1.44 66.77
C SER A 710 -16.05 0.36 66.78
N GLY A 711 -16.15 -0.39 67.88
CA GLY A 711 -17.25 -1.33 68.12
C GLY A 711 -17.16 -2.67 67.41
N GLY A 712 -15.95 -3.23 67.24
CA GLY A 712 -15.77 -4.63 66.82
C GLY A 712 -16.01 -4.92 65.33
N THR A 713 -16.09 -3.89 64.48
CA THR A 713 -16.15 -4.04 63.01
C THR A 713 -15.02 -3.25 62.37
N ILE A 714 -14.18 -3.92 61.57
CA ILE A 714 -13.13 -3.28 60.78
C ILE A 714 -13.77 -2.79 59.47
N VAL A 715 -13.77 -1.47 59.23
CA VAL A 715 -14.32 -0.85 58.01
C VAL A 715 -13.31 0.16 57.46
N PRO A 716 -13.08 0.24 56.12
CA PRO A 716 -12.30 1.30 55.52
C PRO A 716 -12.99 2.66 55.68
N LYS A 717 -12.22 3.71 55.97
CA LYS A 717 -12.74 5.04 56.32
C LYS A 717 -13.56 5.73 55.22
N ASP A 718 -13.22 5.56 53.93
CA ASP A 718 -13.99 6.17 52.82
C ASP A 718 -13.64 5.55 51.44
N PRO A 719 -14.32 4.47 50.99
CA PRO A 719 -14.23 3.99 49.60
C PRO A 719 -14.59 5.09 48.58
N GLY A 720 -15.41 6.06 48.98
CA GLY A 720 -15.79 7.21 48.17
C GLY A 720 -14.64 8.16 47.86
N ASN A 721 -13.53 8.14 48.61
CA ASN A 721 -12.36 8.99 48.37
C ASN A 721 -11.50 8.49 47.21
N VAL A 722 -11.44 7.16 47.01
CA VAL A 722 -10.83 6.49 45.85
C VAL A 722 -11.51 6.96 44.57
N PHE A 723 -12.84 6.85 44.57
CA PHE A 723 -13.67 7.28 43.46
C PHE A 723 -13.64 8.82 43.29
N ARG A 724 -13.48 9.61 44.37
CA ARG A 724 -13.30 11.07 44.30
C ARG A 724 -11.99 11.50 43.64
N LYS A 725 -10.88 10.76 43.86
CA LYS A 725 -9.59 10.99 43.16
C LYS A 725 -9.66 10.59 41.67
N LEU A 726 -10.49 9.60 41.35
CA LEU A 726 -10.74 9.12 39.98
C LEU A 726 -11.85 9.90 39.23
N LYS A 727 -12.61 10.77 39.91
CA LYS A 727 -13.77 11.51 39.36
C LYS A 727 -13.47 12.36 38.11
N GLY A 728 -12.20 12.61 37.77
CA GLY A 728 -11.83 13.26 36.51
C GLY A 728 -11.88 12.36 35.27
N ALA A 729 -11.92 11.03 35.44
CA ALA A 729 -11.79 10.05 34.34
C ALA A 729 -12.91 9.00 34.27
N VAL A 730 -13.79 8.88 35.29
CA VAL A 730 -14.75 7.76 35.45
C VAL A 730 -16.21 8.20 35.42
N ALA A 731 -16.60 8.99 34.42
CA ALA A 731 -18.00 9.34 34.22
C ALA A 731 -18.55 8.65 32.96
N GLN A 732 -19.12 7.44 33.11
CA GLN A 732 -20.00 6.86 32.08
C GLN A 732 -21.33 6.32 32.64
N SER A 733 -21.41 5.68 33.82
CA SER A 733 -22.72 5.35 34.44
C SER A 733 -22.70 5.14 35.98
N PRO A 734 -23.69 5.65 36.75
CA PRO A 734 -23.87 5.33 38.17
C PRO A 734 -24.00 3.82 38.46
N THR A 735 -24.57 3.07 37.52
CA THR A 735 -24.78 1.62 37.63
C THR A 735 -23.44 0.86 37.60
N GLU A 736 -22.53 1.23 36.70
CA GLU A 736 -21.18 0.64 36.59
C GLU A 736 -20.36 0.89 37.86
N MET A 737 -20.48 2.09 38.44
CA MET A 737 -19.78 2.44 39.67
C MET A 737 -20.29 1.67 40.89
N ALA A 738 -21.62 1.48 40.98
CA ALA A 738 -22.20 0.65 42.03
C ALA A 738 -21.76 -0.82 41.90
N MET A 739 -21.63 -1.31 40.67
CA MET A 739 -21.12 -2.66 40.38
C MET A 739 -19.66 -2.83 40.82
N ILE A 740 -18.77 -1.90 40.47
CA ILE A 740 -17.36 -1.90 40.89
C ILE A 740 -17.26 -1.89 42.42
N ALA A 741 -18.00 -0.99 43.08
CA ALA A 741 -17.98 -0.89 44.54
C ALA A 741 -18.42 -2.19 45.25
N LYS A 742 -19.40 -2.90 44.68
CA LYS A 742 -19.84 -4.21 45.20
C LYS A 742 -18.78 -5.30 44.99
N MET A 743 -18.14 -5.36 43.83
CA MET A 743 -17.10 -6.35 43.54
C MET A 743 -15.82 -6.13 44.35
N LEU A 744 -15.43 -4.87 44.58
CA LEU A 744 -14.23 -4.49 45.32
C LEU A 744 -14.46 -4.34 46.83
N ASN A 745 -15.55 -4.91 47.37
CA ASN A 745 -15.83 -4.84 48.79
C ASN A 745 -14.72 -5.56 49.59
N PRO A 746 -14.17 -4.96 50.67
CA PRO A 746 -13.14 -5.62 51.49
C PRO A 746 -13.66 -6.88 52.18
N ASP A 747 -14.97 -6.98 52.45
CA ASP A 747 -15.62 -8.13 53.05
C ASP A 747 -16.09 -9.10 51.94
N PRO A 748 -15.50 -10.31 51.83
CA PRO A 748 -15.87 -11.29 50.80
C PRO A 748 -17.34 -11.68 50.83
N ALA A 749 -17.97 -11.71 52.01
CA ALA A 749 -19.37 -12.09 52.16
C ALA A 749 -20.34 -11.07 51.53
N LYS A 750 -19.88 -9.82 51.33
CA LYS A 750 -20.66 -8.74 50.70
C LYS A 750 -20.43 -8.62 49.20
N ARG A 751 -19.47 -9.37 48.64
CA ARG A 751 -19.23 -9.39 47.19
C ARG A 751 -20.34 -10.21 46.50
N PRO A 752 -20.77 -9.82 45.30
CA PRO A 752 -21.73 -10.60 44.51
C PRO A 752 -21.12 -11.94 44.06
N THR A 753 -21.95 -12.86 43.59
CA THR A 753 -21.54 -14.09 42.90
C THR A 753 -21.21 -13.78 41.44
N ALA A 754 -20.46 -14.67 40.77
CA ALA A 754 -20.17 -14.51 39.34
C ALA A 754 -21.46 -14.37 38.50
N ALA A 755 -22.52 -15.10 38.86
CA ALA A 755 -23.80 -15.06 38.15
C ALA A 755 -24.51 -13.70 38.29
N GLU A 756 -24.52 -13.12 39.50
CA GLU A 756 -25.09 -11.78 39.72
C GLU A 756 -24.30 -10.69 38.99
N VAL A 757 -22.97 -10.84 38.92
CA VAL A 757 -22.09 -9.93 38.17
C VAL A 757 -22.35 -10.05 36.66
N HIS A 758 -22.48 -11.28 36.16
CA HIS A 758 -22.73 -11.54 34.73
C HIS A 758 -24.08 -10.99 34.27
N GLU A 759 -25.14 -11.15 35.06
CA GLU A 759 -26.47 -10.62 34.74
C GLU A 759 -26.45 -9.09 34.66
N LEU A 760 -25.75 -8.43 35.59
CA LEU A 760 -25.60 -6.97 35.56
C LEU A 760 -24.73 -6.51 34.38
N ALA A 761 -23.65 -7.23 34.05
CA ALA A 761 -22.83 -6.95 32.88
C ALA A 761 -23.64 -7.08 31.57
N LYS A 762 -24.55 -8.05 31.51
CA LYS A 762 -25.45 -8.26 30.37
C LYS A 762 -26.45 -7.10 30.24
N GLN A 763 -27.06 -6.68 31.35
CA GLN A 763 -27.95 -5.51 31.36
C GLN A 763 -27.24 -4.24 30.86
N ILE A 764 -26.02 -3.97 31.36
CA ILE A 764 -25.21 -2.82 30.91
C ILE A 764 -24.88 -2.94 29.42
N LYS A 765 -24.49 -4.13 28.94
CA LYS A 765 -24.21 -4.39 27.51
C LYS A 765 -25.44 -4.14 26.63
N ASP A 766 -26.61 -4.60 27.06
CA ASP A 766 -27.86 -4.46 26.31
C ASP A 766 -28.32 -2.99 26.29
N GLU A 767 -28.26 -2.27 27.42
CA GLU A 767 -28.53 -0.81 27.50
C GLU A 767 -27.63 0.02 26.58
N MET A 768 -26.36 -0.38 26.42
CA MET A 768 -25.42 0.29 25.51
C MET A 768 -25.66 -0.06 24.05
N THR A 769 -26.30 -1.21 23.76
CA THR A 769 -26.68 -1.60 22.40
C THR A 769 -27.89 -0.81 21.91
N ASP A 770 -28.78 -0.36 22.81
CA ASP A 770 -29.98 0.42 22.47
C ASP A 770 -29.74 1.95 22.35
N ARG A 771 -28.59 2.46 22.82
CA ARG A 771 -28.25 3.90 22.83
C ARG A 771 -27.47 4.39 21.61
N GLU A 772 -26.79 3.49 20.90
CA GLU A 772 -26.05 3.74 19.65
C GLU A 772 -26.91 3.36 18.45
#